data_AF-A0A1I5SYK6-F1
#
_entry.id   AF-A0A1I5SYK6-F1
#
_cell.length_a   1.000
_cell.length_b   1.000
_cell.length_c   1.000
_cell.angle_alpha   90.00
_cell.angle_beta   90.00
_cell.angle_gamma   90.00
#
_symmetry.space_group_name_H-M   'P 1'
#
loop_
_entity.id
_entity.type
_entity.pdbx_description
1 polymer ?
#
loop_
_entity_poly.entity_id
_entity_poly.type
_entity_poly.pdbx_seq_one_letter_code
_entity_poly.pdbx_strand_id
1 'polypeptide(L)'
;MEEPYLIKTFPAEGIHSLLAETLAGNITVSGSDTTDIKVEVYVHSLGWVWGTTPRQKIEERLRQYDLIIEKQEDKIVALHRRKPETWNWNSWMKFMGVSYKIYVPQNISTTLQTSGGKISLENLIGKQRFSSEGGNLKMANIKGEIHGRTSGGNIAISGCSEKIDLQTYGGNIVADSSEGLINLRTSGGNLRFFNLGGEIEAHTSGGNIQADKINGTLKVSTSGGFIRIIDLSGNIDAQTSGGGIQAEVNDFDKLISLDTNGGNIHASIPLNRGMNLDLSGSRVRIPRTGQFEGFAQKRSIHGKLNGGGAMIRMRTSGGRVIIRDAQKETFYSIAQSFTESDFNLSPNFFVRNFKGFLLSFTLCFLMTFGLSAIIYFSLALIRSTPVNPSTYEDNKSVVINNAINAFITLLVLYWFISRKSHGTGNFRNYLKLILWSYVAEVVIHGSLIGILYKRTPRVNTGFSYESLLYISVPAIVASIYYYFWQRSKQISMKISEQEYRLLQLEKLKTKAELDALQARINPHFLHNALNSIASLVYEEPAKAEKMTLLLSKLFRYSTGSKNQQFNSIAEELEIVNNYLAIEQVRFGTRLTYTLEVEDGLQKLEIPCFLLQPIVENAIKHGISQNIGQGVIKICIAKESDVLKLSVHDNGPAFPDTLISGYGLKSIQDKLRLLYDDKAEMIIENALYKQVIIKIKIQNSAKNDIN
;
A
#
# COMPACT_ATOMS: atom_id res chain seq x y z
N MET A 1 -23.49 -27.79 -9.25
CA MET A 1 -24.79 -27.89 -9.95
C MET A 1 -25.36 -26.49 -10.05
N GLU A 2 -25.97 -26.13 -11.18
CA GLU A 2 -26.68 -24.86 -11.32
C GLU A 2 -28.06 -24.89 -10.63
N GLU A 3 -28.65 -26.08 -10.49
CA GLU A 3 -29.89 -26.30 -9.77
C GLU A 3 -29.66 -26.63 -8.28
N PRO A 4 -30.58 -26.23 -7.38
CA PRO A 4 -30.52 -26.57 -5.96
C PRO A 4 -30.73 -28.07 -5.76
N TYR A 5 -29.93 -28.65 -4.87
CA TYR A 5 -30.05 -30.05 -4.43
C TYR A 5 -31.35 -30.28 -3.64
N LEU A 6 -31.72 -29.31 -2.80
CA LEU A 6 -32.91 -29.32 -1.96
C LEU A 6 -33.44 -27.90 -1.83
N ILE A 7 -34.76 -27.75 -1.84
CA ILE A 7 -35.47 -26.52 -1.50
C ILE A 7 -36.42 -26.84 -0.36
N LYS A 8 -36.38 -26.08 0.73
CA LYS A 8 -37.38 -26.12 1.80
C LYS A 8 -38.02 -24.74 1.98
N THR A 9 -39.33 -24.74 2.22
CA THR A 9 -40.10 -23.53 2.46
C THR A 9 -40.82 -23.63 3.80
N PHE A 10 -40.83 -22.55 4.56
CA PHE A 10 -41.46 -22.46 5.88
C PHE A 10 -42.30 -21.17 5.98
N PRO A 11 -43.45 -21.18 6.67
CA PRO A 11 -44.19 -19.95 6.93
C PRO A 11 -43.38 -19.03 7.84
N ALA A 12 -43.27 -17.76 7.48
CA ALA A 12 -42.47 -16.77 8.23
C ALA A 12 -43.10 -16.37 9.58
N GLU A 13 -44.38 -16.65 9.79
CA GLU A 13 -45.10 -16.27 11.00
C GLU A 13 -44.45 -16.88 12.27
N GLY A 14 -44.18 -16.02 13.24
CA GLY A 14 -43.54 -16.35 14.52
C GLY A 14 -42.04 -16.64 14.45
N ILE A 15 -41.40 -16.46 13.28
CA ILE A 15 -39.97 -16.71 13.12
C ILE A 15 -39.20 -15.39 13.24
N HIS A 16 -38.28 -15.33 14.18
CA HIS A 16 -37.49 -14.13 14.47
C HIS A 16 -35.98 -14.32 14.28
N SER A 17 -35.52 -15.58 14.12
CA SER A 17 -34.10 -15.85 13.94
C SER A 17 -33.77 -16.95 12.92
N LEU A 18 -32.57 -16.86 12.35
CA LEU A 18 -31.99 -17.83 11.43
C LEU A 18 -30.61 -18.25 11.94
N LEU A 19 -30.42 -19.55 12.13
CA LEU A 19 -29.14 -20.19 12.39
C LEU A 19 -28.70 -20.96 11.15
N ALA A 20 -27.56 -20.59 10.56
CA ALA A 20 -27.00 -21.34 9.44
C ALA A 20 -25.51 -21.65 9.63
N GLU A 21 -25.12 -22.91 9.49
CA GLU A 21 -23.74 -23.37 9.62
C GLU A 21 -23.37 -24.27 8.44
N THR A 22 -22.20 -24.06 7.84
CA THR A 22 -21.70 -24.96 6.80
C THR A 22 -20.19 -25.13 6.79
N LEU A 23 -19.76 -26.34 6.43
CA LEU A 23 -18.36 -26.61 6.09
C LEU A 23 -18.06 -26.19 4.64
N ALA A 24 -17.15 -25.23 4.48
CA ALA A 24 -16.56 -24.76 3.21
C ALA A 24 -17.52 -24.19 2.14
N GLY A 25 -18.83 -24.12 2.39
CA GLY A 25 -19.80 -23.55 1.46
C GLY A 25 -20.19 -22.11 1.76
N ASN A 26 -20.79 -21.44 0.77
CA ASN A 26 -21.20 -20.05 0.89
C ASN A 26 -22.57 -19.93 1.57
N ILE A 27 -22.78 -18.88 2.34
CA ILE A 27 -24.08 -18.55 2.92
C ILE A 27 -24.53 -17.21 2.36
N THR A 28 -25.65 -17.18 1.66
CA THR A 28 -26.30 -15.96 1.21
C THR A 28 -27.66 -15.85 1.89
N VAL A 29 -27.91 -14.72 2.55
CA VAL A 29 -29.21 -14.39 3.14
C VAL A 29 -29.71 -13.09 2.53
N SER A 30 -30.93 -13.10 2.01
CA SER A 30 -31.56 -11.95 1.37
C SER A 30 -32.92 -11.69 2.00
N GLY A 31 -33.09 -10.48 2.54
CA GLY A 31 -34.35 -10.00 3.09
C GLY A 31 -35.26 -9.41 2.01
N SER A 32 -36.55 -9.71 2.09
CA SER A 32 -37.61 -9.15 1.23
C SER A 32 -38.96 -9.23 1.94
N ASP A 33 -40.00 -8.61 1.37
CA ASP A 33 -41.36 -8.64 1.90
C ASP A 33 -42.06 -9.97 1.59
N THR A 34 -41.48 -11.09 2.03
CA THR A 34 -42.02 -12.43 1.80
C THR A 34 -42.79 -12.94 3.02
N THR A 35 -43.85 -13.69 2.75
CA THR A 35 -44.62 -14.41 3.77
C THR A 35 -44.01 -15.77 4.13
N ASP A 36 -43.11 -16.26 3.28
CA ASP A 36 -42.43 -17.53 3.45
C ASP A 36 -40.91 -17.35 3.49
N ILE A 37 -40.25 -18.20 4.28
CA ILE A 37 -38.81 -18.38 4.30
C ILE A 37 -38.45 -19.54 3.36
N LYS A 38 -37.61 -19.27 2.36
CA LYS A 38 -37.14 -20.27 1.40
C LYS A 38 -35.65 -20.54 1.61
N VAL A 39 -35.29 -21.81 1.83
CA VAL A 39 -33.91 -22.29 1.96
C VAL A 39 -33.56 -23.15 0.75
N GLU A 40 -32.69 -22.65 -0.10
CA GLU A 40 -32.10 -23.39 -1.22
C GLU A 40 -30.72 -23.93 -0.85
N VAL A 41 -30.51 -25.21 -1.08
CA VAL A 41 -29.28 -25.94 -0.72
C VAL A 41 -28.55 -26.32 -1.99
N TYR A 42 -27.29 -25.97 -2.09
CA TYR A 42 -26.41 -26.34 -3.20
C TYR A 42 -25.27 -27.19 -2.68
N VAL A 43 -25.03 -28.33 -3.34
CA VAL A 43 -23.99 -29.26 -2.93
C VAL A 43 -22.87 -29.24 -3.96
N HIS A 44 -21.64 -29.11 -3.47
CA HIS A 44 -20.43 -29.04 -4.29
C HIS A 44 -19.41 -30.07 -3.79
N SER A 45 -18.79 -30.82 -4.71
CA SER A 45 -17.64 -31.67 -4.37
C SER A 45 -16.36 -30.83 -4.47
N LEU A 46 -15.67 -30.60 -3.36
CA LEU A 46 -14.35 -29.99 -3.36
C LEU A 46 -13.29 -31.09 -3.53
N GLY A 47 -12.74 -31.21 -4.75
CA GLY A 47 -11.69 -32.17 -5.08
C GLY A 47 -11.18 -32.01 -6.52
N TRP A 48 -9.95 -32.46 -6.80
CA TRP A 48 -9.32 -32.49 -8.12
C TRP A 48 -9.98 -33.53 -9.04
N VAL A 49 -11.24 -33.33 -9.40
CA VAL A 49 -11.96 -34.20 -10.34
C VAL A 49 -12.56 -33.33 -11.43
N TRP A 50 -11.98 -33.43 -12.63
CA TRP A 50 -12.61 -32.94 -13.85
C TRP A 50 -13.83 -33.81 -14.14
N GLY A 51 -15.04 -33.26 -14.01
CA GLY A 51 -16.29 -33.92 -14.40
C GLY A 51 -17.43 -33.75 -13.40
N THR A 52 -18.66 -33.66 -13.93
CA THR A 52 -19.90 -33.69 -13.15
C THR A 52 -20.01 -35.01 -12.40
N THR A 53 -19.93 -34.96 -11.07
CA THR A 53 -20.12 -36.17 -10.25
C THR A 53 -21.61 -36.56 -10.31
N PRO A 54 -21.97 -37.80 -10.70
CA PRO A 54 -23.36 -38.26 -10.74
C PRO A 54 -24.06 -38.10 -9.38
N ARG A 55 -25.34 -37.73 -9.36
CA ARG A 55 -26.15 -37.47 -8.16
C ARG A 55 -26.08 -38.59 -7.11
N GLN A 56 -26.03 -39.85 -7.55
CA GLN A 56 -25.88 -41.02 -6.66
C GLN A 56 -24.59 -41.00 -5.82
N LYS A 57 -23.45 -40.58 -6.40
CA LYS A 57 -22.17 -40.47 -5.66
C LYS A 57 -22.16 -39.30 -4.66
N ILE A 58 -23.03 -38.31 -4.85
CA ILE A 58 -23.19 -37.18 -3.92
C ILE A 58 -24.00 -37.62 -2.70
N GLU A 59 -25.07 -38.39 -2.89
CA GLU A 59 -25.89 -38.92 -1.80
C GLU A 59 -25.08 -39.85 -0.87
N GLU A 60 -24.25 -40.74 -1.42
CA GLU A 60 -23.37 -41.59 -0.62
C GLU A 60 -22.40 -40.79 0.26
N ARG A 61 -21.83 -39.70 -0.27
CA ARG A 61 -20.91 -38.83 0.48
C ARG A 61 -21.64 -37.97 1.51
N LEU A 62 -22.84 -37.49 1.20
CA LEU A 62 -23.66 -36.71 2.13
C LEU A 62 -24.08 -37.51 3.36
N ARG A 63 -24.15 -38.85 3.30
CA ARG A 63 -24.46 -39.70 4.48
C ARG A 63 -23.47 -39.51 5.66
N GLN A 64 -22.25 -39.03 5.37
CA GLN A 64 -21.22 -38.74 6.37
C GLN A 64 -21.42 -37.39 7.08
N TYR A 65 -22.42 -36.62 6.66
CA TYR A 65 -22.74 -35.30 7.19
C TYR A 65 -24.16 -35.27 7.75
N ASP A 66 -24.35 -34.44 8.76
CA ASP A 66 -25.67 -34.02 9.21
C ASP A 66 -26.06 -32.78 8.40
N LEU A 67 -27.06 -32.94 7.53
CA LEU A 67 -27.71 -31.86 6.79
C LEU A 67 -29.12 -31.66 7.35
N ILE A 68 -29.26 -30.71 8.27
CA ILE A 68 -30.51 -30.44 9.00
C ILE A 68 -31.08 -29.13 8.50
N ILE A 69 -32.34 -29.13 8.05
CA ILE A 69 -33.07 -27.92 7.66
C ILE A 69 -34.47 -28.02 8.21
N GLU A 70 -34.76 -27.29 9.27
CA GLU A 70 -36.03 -27.40 10.01
C GLU A 70 -36.41 -26.09 10.70
N LYS A 71 -37.69 -25.98 11.06
CA LYS A 71 -38.23 -24.94 11.93
C LYS A 71 -38.20 -25.46 13.37
N GLN A 72 -37.61 -24.69 14.28
CA GLN A 72 -37.66 -24.92 15.72
C GLN A 72 -38.34 -23.71 16.36
N GLU A 73 -39.56 -23.86 16.88
CA GLU A 73 -40.34 -22.81 17.54
C GLU A 73 -40.30 -21.44 16.80
N ASP A 74 -39.35 -20.58 17.18
CA ASP A 74 -39.16 -19.19 16.72
C ASP A 74 -37.99 -18.99 15.72
N LYS A 75 -37.34 -20.07 15.26
CA LYS A 75 -36.14 -20.00 14.42
C LYS A 75 -36.09 -21.03 13.29
N ILE A 76 -35.40 -20.67 12.21
CA ILE A 76 -34.97 -21.61 11.17
C ILE A 76 -33.55 -22.08 11.43
N VAL A 77 -33.34 -23.38 11.35
CA VAL A 77 -32.05 -24.03 11.57
C VAL A 77 -31.61 -24.73 10.29
N ALA A 78 -30.47 -24.31 9.73
CA ALA A 78 -29.84 -24.89 8.55
C ALA A 78 -28.40 -25.29 8.88
N LEU A 79 -28.17 -26.55 9.21
CA LEU A 79 -26.87 -27.04 9.67
C LEU A 79 -26.29 -28.05 8.68
N HIS A 80 -25.04 -27.84 8.31
CA HIS A 80 -24.22 -28.78 7.58
C HIS A 80 -22.91 -29.00 8.36
N ARG A 81 -22.85 -30.13 9.04
CA ARG A 81 -21.75 -30.51 9.93
C ARG A 81 -21.42 -31.98 9.73
N ARG A 82 -20.18 -32.36 10.02
CA ARG A 82 -19.71 -33.71 9.79
C ARG A 82 -20.08 -34.61 10.97
N LYS A 83 -20.51 -35.85 10.69
CA LYS A 83 -20.84 -36.82 11.76
C LYS A 83 -19.58 -37.23 12.52
N PRO A 84 -19.59 -37.24 13.87
CA PRO A 84 -18.42 -37.53 14.71
C PRO A 84 -17.75 -38.88 14.38
N GLU A 85 -18.55 -39.90 14.07
CA GLU A 85 -18.11 -41.29 13.81
C GLU A 85 -17.34 -41.47 12.50
N THR A 86 -17.32 -40.46 11.62
CA THR A 86 -16.67 -40.56 10.29
C THR A 86 -15.30 -39.89 10.23
N TRP A 87 -14.77 -39.42 11.37
CA TRP A 87 -13.50 -38.70 11.43
C TRP A 87 -12.31 -39.61 11.13
N ASN A 88 -11.69 -39.40 9.97
CA ASN A 88 -10.42 -40.02 9.58
C ASN A 88 -9.44 -38.91 9.16
N TRP A 89 -8.16 -39.07 9.48
CA TRP A 89 -7.11 -38.06 9.32
C TRP A 89 -6.81 -37.71 7.86
N ASN A 90 -7.21 -38.56 6.92
CA ASN A 90 -7.14 -38.29 5.47
C ASN A 90 -8.33 -37.49 4.90
N SER A 91 -9.31 -37.15 5.71
CA SER A 91 -10.57 -36.58 5.22
C SER A 91 -10.56 -35.07 5.02
N TRP A 92 -9.49 -34.37 5.41
CA TRP A 92 -9.39 -32.93 5.16
C TRP A 92 -9.22 -32.56 3.67
N MET A 93 -8.89 -33.54 2.81
CA MET A 93 -8.82 -33.37 1.36
C MET A 93 -10.12 -33.73 0.62
N LYS A 94 -11.17 -34.21 1.32
CA LYS A 94 -12.39 -34.75 0.70
C LYS A 94 -13.66 -34.21 1.38
N PHE A 95 -13.82 -32.89 1.36
CA PHE A 95 -15.02 -32.25 1.89
C PHE A 95 -16.10 -32.10 0.83
N MET A 96 -17.34 -32.37 1.23
CA MET A 96 -18.52 -31.94 0.47
C MET A 96 -18.89 -30.55 0.99
N GLY A 97 -18.82 -29.53 0.14
CA GLY A 97 -19.26 -28.18 0.50
C GLY A 97 -20.77 -28.04 0.29
N VAL A 98 -21.46 -27.44 1.25
CA VAL A 98 -22.89 -27.12 1.13
C VAL A 98 -23.05 -25.60 1.17
N SER A 99 -23.55 -25.01 0.09
CA SER A 99 -23.89 -23.59 0.07
C SER A 99 -25.38 -23.39 0.29
N TYR A 100 -25.75 -22.31 0.98
CA TYR A 100 -27.14 -21.92 1.21
C TYR A 100 -27.45 -20.60 0.50
N LYS A 101 -28.62 -20.54 -0.14
CA LYS A 101 -29.29 -19.27 -0.44
C LYS A 101 -30.61 -19.24 0.32
N ILE A 102 -30.76 -18.27 1.20
CA ILE A 102 -31.84 -18.20 2.17
C ILE A 102 -32.59 -16.88 1.98
N TYR A 103 -33.87 -16.96 1.67
CA TYR A 103 -34.75 -15.82 1.49
C TYR A 103 -35.64 -15.70 2.72
N VAL A 104 -35.64 -14.54 3.36
CA VAL A 104 -36.28 -14.29 4.67
C VAL A 104 -37.03 -12.96 4.65
N PRO A 105 -37.97 -12.74 5.59
CA PRO A 105 -38.46 -11.40 5.91
C PRO A 105 -37.31 -10.47 6.29
N GLN A 106 -37.47 -9.16 6.05
CA GLN A 106 -36.46 -8.18 6.42
C GLN A 106 -36.16 -8.16 7.92
N ASN A 107 -37.18 -8.27 8.78
CA ASN A 107 -37.03 -8.20 10.24
C ASN A 107 -36.68 -9.58 10.82
N ILE A 108 -35.40 -9.94 10.77
CA ILE A 108 -34.91 -11.23 11.26
C ILE A 108 -33.47 -11.11 11.74
N SER A 109 -33.14 -11.79 12.84
CA SER A 109 -31.77 -11.88 13.33
C SER A 109 -31.06 -13.12 12.79
N THR A 110 -29.79 -13.01 12.40
CA THR A 110 -29.02 -14.13 11.85
C THR A 110 -27.82 -14.50 12.71
N THR A 111 -27.53 -15.80 12.79
CA THR A 111 -26.27 -16.35 13.30
C THR A 111 -25.71 -17.29 12.25
N LEU A 112 -24.62 -16.88 11.58
CA LEU A 112 -24.08 -17.59 10.42
C LEU A 112 -22.62 -18.01 10.62
N GLN A 113 -22.27 -19.24 10.26
CA GLN A 113 -20.90 -19.72 10.39
C GLN A 113 -20.46 -20.55 9.18
N THR A 114 -19.24 -20.34 8.71
CA THR A 114 -18.63 -21.17 7.67
C THR A 114 -17.12 -21.37 7.84
N SER A 115 -16.64 -22.58 7.57
CA SER A 115 -15.21 -22.93 7.67
C SER A 115 -14.35 -22.42 6.50
N GLY A 116 -14.82 -21.43 5.73
CA GLY A 116 -14.05 -20.82 4.64
C GLY A 116 -14.86 -20.25 3.48
N GLY A 117 -16.18 -20.47 3.44
CA GLY A 117 -17.04 -19.91 2.41
C GLY A 117 -17.32 -18.41 2.60
N LYS A 118 -17.83 -17.79 1.54
CA LYS A 118 -18.29 -16.39 1.56
C LYS A 118 -19.61 -16.30 2.32
N ILE A 119 -19.75 -15.27 3.15
CA ILE A 119 -21.04 -14.89 3.74
C ILE A 119 -21.52 -13.59 3.07
N SER A 120 -22.76 -13.59 2.56
CA SER A 120 -23.40 -12.41 1.99
C SER A 120 -24.75 -12.18 2.67
N LEU A 121 -24.96 -10.97 3.18
CA LEU A 121 -26.20 -10.53 3.83
C LEU A 121 -26.72 -9.29 3.12
N GLU A 122 -28.01 -9.24 2.81
CA GLU A 122 -28.61 -8.10 2.12
C GLU A 122 -30.05 -7.81 2.59
N ASN A 123 -30.39 -6.53 2.76
CA ASN A 123 -31.74 -6.03 3.06
C ASN A 123 -32.34 -6.58 4.36
N LEU A 124 -31.59 -6.53 5.47
CA LEU A 124 -32.00 -7.08 6.75
C LEU A 124 -32.11 -6.02 7.85
N ILE A 125 -33.00 -6.25 8.80
CA ILE A 125 -33.23 -5.42 9.99
C ILE A 125 -33.06 -6.30 11.23
N GLY A 126 -32.30 -5.82 12.20
CA GLY A 126 -32.08 -6.50 13.48
C GLY A 126 -30.63 -6.89 13.74
N LYS A 127 -30.39 -7.98 14.48
CA LYS A 127 -29.05 -8.38 14.92
C LYS A 127 -28.46 -9.44 14.00
N GLN A 128 -27.34 -9.13 13.36
CA GLN A 128 -26.66 -10.00 12.42
C GLN A 128 -25.29 -10.41 12.97
N ARG A 129 -25.10 -11.69 13.25
CA ARG A 129 -23.84 -12.27 13.73
C ARG A 129 -23.31 -13.28 12.75
N PHE A 130 -22.04 -13.15 12.37
CA PHE A 130 -21.47 -14.09 11.42
C PHE A 130 -19.95 -14.26 11.54
N SER A 131 -19.46 -15.45 11.18
CA SER A 131 -18.02 -15.69 11.10
C SER A 131 -17.63 -16.63 9.97
N SER A 132 -16.50 -16.34 9.34
CA SER A 132 -15.88 -17.21 8.33
C SER A 132 -14.42 -17.48 8.68
N GLU A 133 -13.93 -18.71 8.52
CA GLU A 133 -12.50 -19.00 8.77
C GLU A 133 -11.56 -18.48 7.68
N GLY A 134 -12.08 -17.94 6.56
CA GLY A 134 -11.24 -17.38 5.49
C GLY A 134 -11.98 -16.77 4.31
N GLY A 135 -13.29 -16.95 4.21
CA GLY A 135 -14.08 -16.38 3.12
C GLY A 135 -14.40 -14.90 3.31
N ASN A 136 -14.77 -14.27 2.19
CA ASN A 136 -15.14 -12.86 2.16
C ASN A 136 -16.49 -12.63 2.85
N LEU A 137 -16.65 -11.46 3.48
CA LEU A 137 -17.89 -11.02 4.10
C LEU A 137 -18.44 -9.85 3.29
N LYS A 138 -19.70 -9.93 2.85
CA LYS A 138 -20.37 -8.85 2.14
C LYS A 138 -21.70 -8.52 2.82
N MET A 139 -21.88 -7.27 3.21
CA MET A 139 -23.12 -6.78 3.82
C MET A 139 -23.62 -5.58 3.02
N ALA A 140 -24.92 -5.58 2.71
CA ALA A 140 -25.56 -4.50 1.99
C ALA A 140 -26.93 -4.16 2.62
N ASN A 141 -27.21 -2.87 2.83
CA ASN A 141 -28.52 -2.39 3.27
C ASN A 141 -29.02 -3.08 4.56
N ILE A 142 -28.18 -3.10 5.60
CA ILE A 142 -28.53 -3.70 6.89
C ILE A 142 -28.74 -2.60 7.93
N LYS A 143 -29.88 -2.62 8.62
CA LYS A 143 -30.19 -1.70 9.72
C LYS A 143 -30.20 -2.45 11.05
N GLY A 144 -29.34 -2.08 11.99
CA GLY A 144 -29.27 -2.71 13.31
C GLY A 144 -27.85 -3.01 13.78
N GLU A 145 -27.69 -4.11 14.51
CA GLU A 145 -26.38 -4.52 15.05
C GLU A 145 -25.73 -5.56 14.15
N ILE A 146 -24.57 -5.25 13.60
CA ILE A 146 -23.77 -6.11 12.72
C ILE A 146 -22.49 -6.48 13.44
N HIS A 147 -22.28 -7.76 13.70
CA HIS A 147 -21.04 -8.28 14.27
C HIS A 147 -20.48 -9.41 13.42
N GLY A 148 -19.28 -9.22 12.88
CA GLY A 148 -18.73 -10.11 11.87
C GLY A 148 -17.21 -10.27 11.94
N ARG A 149 -16.72 -11.49 11.72
CA ARG A 149 -15.27 -11.75 11.66
C ARG A 149 -14.83 -12.73 10.59
N THR A 150 -13.65 -12.52 10.02
CA THR A 150 -12.99 -13.49 9.12
C THR A 150 -11.49 -13.57 9.35
N SER A 151 -10.83 -14.72 9.11
CA SER A 151 -9.39 -14.82 9.34
C SER A 151 -8.58 -14.12 8.23
N GLY A 152 -8.93 -14.36 6.96
CA GLY A 152 -8.18 -13.85 5.81
C GLY A 152 -9.03 -13.16 4.73
N GLY A 153 -10.35 -13.27 4.81
CA GLY A 153 -11.25 -12.73 3.81
C GLY A 153 -11.34 -11.20 3.84
N ASN A 154 -11.68 -10.61 2.69
CA ASN A 154 -12.01 -9.19 2.62
C ASN A 154 -13.43 -8.96 3.14
N ILE A 155 -13.64 -7.79 3.73
CA ILE A 155 -14.92 -7.35 4.25
C ILE A 155 -15.39 -6.16 3.42
N ALA A 156 -16.61 -6.22 2.91
CA ALA A 156 -17.26 -5.13 2.20
C ALA A 156 -18.61 -4.81 2.83
N ILE A 157 -18.81 -3.55 3.23
CA ILE A 157 -20.10 -3.03 3.71
C ILE A 157 -20.57 -1.86 2.87
N SER A 158 -21.88 -1.81 2.62
CA SER A 158 -22.53 -0.72 1.90
C SER A 158 -23.93 -0.48 2.45
N GLY A 159 -24.33 0.77 2.65
CA GLY A 159 -25.71 1.11 3.06
C GLY A 159 -26.12 0.60 4.43
N CYS A 160 -25.17 0.38 5.35
CA CYS A 160 -25.45 -0.18 6.68
C CYS A 160 -25.59 0.92 7.74
N SER A 161 -26.45 0.74 8.73
CA SER A 161 -26.72 1.76 9.76
C SER A 161 -26.80 1.20 11.18
N GLU A 162 -26.63 2.09 12.17
CA GLU A 162 -26.67 1.86 13.63
C GLU A 162 -25.36 1.36 14.22
N LYS A 163 -25.13 0.05 14.40
CA LYS A 163 -23.94 -0.47 15.07
C LYS A 163 -23.23 -1.51 14.22
N ILE A 164 -21.99 -1.24 13.83
CA ILE A 164 -21.21 -2.09 12.93
C ILE A 164 -19.89 -2.43 13.61
N ASP A 165 -19.60 -3.71 13.80
CA ASP A 165 -18.36 -4.22 14.39
C ASP A 165 -17.81 -5.36 13.53
N LEU A 166 -16.72 -5.09 12.80
CA LEU A 166 -16.19 -6.00 11.81
C LEU A 166 -14.67 -6.14 11.91
N GLN A 167 -14.22 -7.39 11.88
CA GLN A 167 -12.80 -7.72 12.02
C GLN A 167 -12.31 -8.73 10.97
N THR A 168 -11.12 -8.47 10.43
CA THR A 168 -10.33 -9.48 9.70
C THR A 168 -8.89 -9.53 10.22
N TYR A 169 -8.10 -10.56 9.96
CA TYR A 169 -6.66 -10.51 10.29
C TYR A 169 -5.82 -10.11 9.07
N GLY A 170 -6.04 -10.76 7.92
CA GLY A 170 -5.27 -10.48 6.69
C GLY A 170 -5.99 -9.64 5.64
N GLY A 171 -7.32 -9.59 5.66
CA GLY A 171 -8.11 -9.01 4.56
C GLY A 171 -8.23 -7.50 4.61
N ASN A 172 -8.59 -6.89 3.47
CA ASN A 172 -8.95 -5.48 3.40
C ASN A 172 -10.40 -5.28 3.86
N ILE A 173 -10.68 -4.11 4.43
CA ILE A 173 -12.04 -3.68 4.75
C ILE A 173 -12.38 -2.47 3.90
N VAL A 174 -13.52 -2.55 3.21
CA VAL A 174 -14.11 -1.45 2.46
C VAL A 174 -15.48 -1.15 3.05
N ALA A 175 -15.68 0.10 3.46
CA ALA A 175 -16.95 0.59 3.95
C ALA A 175 -17.43 1.77 3.12
N ASP A 176 -18.68 1.72 2.67
CA ASP A 176 -19.27 2.72 1.81
C ASP A 176 -20.67 3.11 2.31
N SER A 177 -20.99 4.41 2.27
CA SER A 177 -22.36 4.92 2.42
C SER A 177 -23.08 4.35 3.64
N SER A 178 -22.40 4.32 4.78
CA SER A 178 -22.86 3.69 6.02
C SER A 178 -22.75 4.66 7.19
N GLU A 179 -23.63 4.54 8.18
CA GLU A 179 -23.75 5.50 9.27
C GLU A 179 -23.93 4.88 10.66
N GLY A 180 -23.54 5.58 11.72
CA GLY A 180 -23.73 5.16 13.11
C GLY A 180 -22.42 4.93 13.85
N LEU A 181 -22.37 3.92 14.73
CA LEU A 181 -21.17 3.50 15.46
C LEU A 181 -20.46 2.39 14.67
N ILE A 182 -19.33 2.71 14.06
CA ILE A 182 -18.63 1.85 13.11
C ILE A 182 -17.23 1.51 13.64
N ASN A 183 -17.02 0.23 13.98
CA ASN A 183 -15.77 -0.32 14.48
C ASN A 183 -15.18 -1.30 13.47
N LEU A 184 -14.02 -0.98 12.87
CA LEU A 184 -13.40 -1.79 11.80
C LEU A 184 -11.95 -2.13 12.13
N ARG A 185 -11.59 -3.42 12.13
CA ARG A 185 -10.25 -3.88 12.54
C ARG A 185 -9.61 -4.84 11.55
N THR A 186 -8.35 -4.61 11.20
CA THR A 186 -7.52 -5.58 10.46
C THR A 186 -6.10 -5.64 11.03
N SER A 187 -5.33 -6.70 10.78
CA SER A 187 -3.91 -6.74 11.19
C SER A 187 -2.99 -6.32 10.04
N GLY A 188 -3.20 -6.85 8.84
CA GLY A 188 -2.36 -6.57 7.67
C GLY A 188 -3.04 -5.81 6.52
N GLY A 189 -4.37 -5.79 6.47
CA GLY A 189 -5.10 -5.25 5.34
C GLY A 189 -5.24 -3.73 5.35
N ASN A 190 -5.59 -3.17 4.20
CA ASN A 190 -5.93 -1.76 4.07
C ASN A 190 -7.38 -1.51 4.48
N LEU A 191 -7.62 -0.31 5.01
CA LEU A 191 -8.94 0.17 5.38
C LEU A 191 -9.31 1.31 4.42
N ARG A 192 -10.47 1.20 3.74
CA ARG A 192 -10.97 2.22 2.83
C ARG A 192 -12.40 2.58 3.15
N PHE A 193 -12.64 3.87 3.40
CA PHE A 193 -13.93 4.42 3.77
C PHE A 193 -14.38 5.44 2.73
N PHE A 194 -15.64 5.35 2.33
CA PHE A 194 -16.27 6.29 1.42
C PHE A 194 -17.62 6.69 1.99
N ASN A 195 -17.90 7.99 2.10
CA ASN A 195 -19.22 8.49 2.48
C ASN A 195 -19.74 7.88 3.80
N LEU A 196 -18.94 7.96 4.88
CA LEU A 196 -19.35 7.42 6.18
C LEU A 196 -19.84 8.51 7.13
N GLY A 197 -20.85 8.18 7.94
CA GLY A 197 -21.47 9.06 8.93
C GLY A 197 -21.36 8.54 10.37
N GLY A 198 -21.27 9.43 11.35
CA GLY A 198 -21.38 9.07 12.78
C GLY A 198 -20.03 8.96 13.50
N GLU A 199 -19.84 7.92 14.31
CA GLU A 199 -18.62 7.65 15.07
C GLU A 199 -17.89 6.44 14.49
N ILE A 200 -16.75 6.69 13.85
CA ILE A 200 -15.95 5.69 13.15
C ILE A 200 -14.65 5.47 13.92
N GLU A 201 -14.43 4.26 14.42
CA GLU A 201 -13.17 3.81 14.99
C GLU A 201 -12.57 2.69 14.13
N ALA A 202 -11.35 2.88 13.61
CA ALA A 202 -10.74 1.88 12.75
C ALA A 202 -9.23 1.72 12.90
N HIS A 203 -8.76 0.46 12.87
CA HIS A 203 -7.38 0.12 13.19
C HIS A 203 -6.77 -0.93 12.26
N THR A 204 -5.52 -0.73 11.86
CA THR A 204 -4.71 -1.72 11.14
C THR A 204 -3.26 -1.75 11.62
N SER A 205 -2.59 -2.90 11.74
CA SER A 205 -1.18 -2.87 12.16
C SER A 205 -0.25 -2.47 11.01
N GLY A 206 -0.41 -3.06 9.81
CA GLY A 206 0.48 -2.83 8.67
C GLY A 206 -0.12 -2.06 7.49
N GLY A 207 -1.44 -2.01 7.38
CA GLY A 207 -2.11 -1.45 6.20
C GLY A 207 -2.23 0.07 6.20
N ASN A 208 -2.56 0.63 5.04
CA ASN A 208 -2.90 2.04 4.90
C ASN A 208 -4.37 2.26 5.25
N ILE A 209 -4.68 3.47 5.72
CA ILE A 209 -6.04 3.92 5.97
C ILE A 209 -6.34 5.06 5.02
N GLN A 210 -7.40 4.91 4.23
CA GLN A 210 -7.94 5.96 3.38
C GLN A 210 -9.39 6.23 3.77
N ALA A 211 -9.70 7.48 4.10
CA ALA A 211 -11.05 7.92 4.37
C ALA A 211 -11.40 9.09 3.44
N ASP A 212 -12.53 8.97 2.75
CA ASP A 212 -13.02 9.96 1.80
C ASP A 212 -14.48 10.28 2.12
N LYS A 213 -14.82 11.57 2.24
CA LYS A 213 -16.16 12.06 2.60
C LYS A 213 -16.65 11.48 3.92
N ILE A 214 -16.11 11.98 5.01
CA ILE A 214 -16.48 11.50 6.34
C ILE A 214 -17.22 12.61 7.08
N ASN A 215 -18.39 12.29 7.61
CA ASN A 215 -19.21 13.20 8.41
C ASN A 215 -19.33 12.68 9.84
N GLY A 216 -18.77 13.38 10.82
CA GLY A 216 -18.79 12.99 12.23
C GLY A 216 -17.39 12.79 12.83
N THR A 217 -17.26 11.84 13.76
CA THR A 217 -16.00 11.60 14.49
C THR A 217 -15.24 10.44 13.87
N LEU A 218 -13.98 10.68 13.49
CA LEU A 218 -13.11 9.68 12.89
C LEU A 218 -11.88 9.43 13.76
N LYS A 219 -11.79 8.24 14.34
CA LYS A 219 -10.64 7.76 15.09
C LYS A 219 -9.96 6.63 14.34
N VAL A 220 -8.74 6.86 13.88
CA VAL A 220 -8.02 5.89 13.04
C VAL A 220 -6.58 5.70 13.47
N SER A 221 -6.08 4.46 13.45
CA SER A 221 -4.66 4.24 13.72
C SER A 221 -4.01 3.10 12.95
N THR A 222 -2.72 3.26 12.65
CA THR A 222 -1.89 2.21 12.06
C THR A 222 -0.46 2.16 12.59
N SER A 223 0.19 0.99 12.63
CA SER A 223 1.58 0.95 13.10
C SER A 223 2.55 1.36 11.99
N GLY A 224 2.40 0.84 10.77
CA GLY A 224 3.32 1.10 9.65
C GLY A 224 2.75 1.93 8.49
N GLY A 225 1.43 1.99 8.36
CA GLY A 225 0.79 2.53 7.15
C GLY A 225 0.64 4.04 7.12
N PHE A 226 0.38 4.56 5.92
CA PHE A 226 -0.01 5.95 5.68
C PHE A 226 -1.50 6.14 5.99
N ILE A 227 -1.85 7.29 6.57
CA ILE A 227 -3.23 7.71 6.78
C ILE A 227 -3.55 8.87 5.84
N ARG A 228 -4.54 8.68 4.96
CA ARG A 228 -5.05 9.70 4.05
C ARG A 228 -6.52 9.97 4.34
N ILE A 229 -6.86 11.22 4.59
CA ILE A 229 -8.22 11.66 4.88
C ILE A 229 -8.54 12.83 3.96
N ILE A 230 -9.63 12.70 3.21
CA ILE A 230 -10.11 13.68 2.22
C ILE A 230 -11.56 14.01 2.58
N ASP A 231 -11.91 15.30 2.55
CA ASP A 231 -13.28 15.76 2.77
C ASP A 231 -13.86 15.27 4.11
N LEU A 232 -13.16 15.58 5.21
CA LEU A 232 -13.70 15.35 6.55
C LEU A 232 -14.51 16.56 7.01
N SER A 233 -15.74 16.33 7.47
CA SER A 233 -16.56 17.27 8.22
C SER A 233 -16.82 16.72 9.62
N GLY A 234 -16.04 17.14 10.61
CA GLY A 234 -16.19 16.73 12.00
C GLY A 234 -14.85 16.59 12.73
N ASN A 235 -14.78 15.70 13.72
CA ASN A 235 -13.61 15.55 14.60
C ASN A 235 -12.71 14.40 14.14
N ILE A 236 -11.41 14.52 14.40
CA ILE A 236 -10.42 13.52 13.99
C ILE A 236 -9.38 13.25 15.06
N ASP A 237 -9.09 11.96 15.26
CA ASP A 237 -7.93 11.44 15.99
C ASP A 237 -7.24 10.39 15.12
N ALA A 238 -6.14 10.77 14.47
CA ALA A 238 -5.41 9.92 13.54
C ALA A 238 -3.97 9.68 14.02
N GLN A 239 -3.56 8.41 14.11
CA GLN A 239 -2.26 8.05 14.69
C GLN A 239 -1.50 7.02 13.84
N THR A 240 -0.22 7.26 13.57
CA THR A 240 0.63 6.22 12.95
C THR A 240 2.07 6.19 13.46
N SER A 241 2.68 5.02 13.63
CA SER A 241 4.09 4.99 14.09
C SER A 241 5.08 5.25 12.95
N GLY A 242 4.94 4.57 11.82
CA GLY A 242 5.88 4.65 10.69
C GLY A 242 5.47 5.57 9.55
N GLY A 243 4.16 5.67 9.26
CA GLY A 243 3.67 6.36 8.07
C GLY A 243 3.45 7.86 8.26
N GLY A 244 3.18 8.56 7.15
CA GLY A 244 2.72 9.95 7.17
C GLY A 244 1.21 10.06 7.37
N ILE A 245 0.77 11.26 7.74
CA ILE A 245 -0.64 11.61 7.84
C ILE A 245 -0.92 12.76 6.89
N GLN A 246 -1.89 12.59 6.00
CA GLN A 246 -2.46 13.65 5.19
C GLN A 246 -3.95 13.77 5.50
N ALA A 247 -4.38 14.96 5.92
CA ALA A 247 -5.77 15.22 6.24
C ALA A 247 -6.27 16.50 5.57
N GLU A 248 -7.40 16.43 4.89
CA GLU A 248 -8.18 17.57 4.40
C GLU A 248 -9.48 17.62 5.19
N VAL A 249 -9.64 18.68 5.96
CA VAL A 249 -10.78 18.89 6.85
C VAL A 249 -11.52 20.14 6.37
N ASN A 250 -12.78 19.96 6.01
CA ASN A 250 -13.66 21.00 5.50
C ASN A 250 -14.39 21.73 6.64
N ASP A 251 -14.81 20.99 7.65
CA ASP A 251 -15.43 21.52 8.86
C ASP A 251 -15.03 20.71 10.09
N PHE A 252 -15.00 21.34 11.25
CA PHE A 252 -14.70 20.69 12.53
C PHE A 252 -15.26 21.46 13.71
N ASP A 253 -15.54 20.74 14.81
CA ASP A 253 -16.16 21.31 16.01
C ASP A 253 -15.18 21.44 17.19
N LYS A 254 -14.53 20.33 17.58
CA LYS A 254 -13.84 20.22 18.88
C LYS A 254 -12.36 19.91 18.75
N LEU A 255 -11.99 18.89 17.96
CA LEU A 255 -10.65 18.33 17.99
C LEU A 255 -10.18 17.85 16.62
N ILE A 256 -8.94 18.26 16.30
CA ILE A 256 -8.11 17.64 15.27
C ILE A 256 -6.82 17.18 15.95
N SER A 257 -6.64 15.87 16.15
CA SER A 257 -5.41 15.25 16.66
C SER A 257 -4.77 14.40 15.58
N LEU A 258 -3.56 14.74 15.15
CA LEU A 258 -2.78 13.97 14.18
C LEU A 258 -1.40 13.67 14.77
N ASP A 259 -1.07 12.40 14.99
CA ASP A 259 0.17 12.02 15.65
C ASP A 259 0.95 10.98 14.84
N THR A 260 2.24 11.23 14.59
CA THR A 260 3.12 10.23 13.96
C THR A 260 4.55 10.23 14.47
N ASN A 261 5.19 9.06 14.64
CA ASN A 261 6.58 9.03 15.10
C ASN A 261 7.58 9.31 13.96
N GLY A 262 7.45 8.60 12.83
CA GLY A 262 8.40 8.66 11.71
C GLY A 262 7.98 9.56 10.53
N GLY A 263 6.69 9.83 10.36
CA GLY A 263 6.16 10.46 9.15
C GLY A 263 5.97 11.98 9.23
N ASN A 264 5.69 12.59 8.08
CA ASN A 264 5.24 13.98 8.00
C ASN A 264 3.73 14.07 8.23
N ILE A 265 3.29 15.20 8.78
CA ILE A 265 1.87 15.55 8.92
C ILE A 265 1.58 16.72 7.99
N HIS A 266 0.71 16.51 7.01
CA HIS A 266 0.19 17.55 6.14
C HIS A 266 -1.32 17.69 6.37
N ALA A 267 -1.77 18.85 6.86
CA ALA A 267 -3.17 19.10 7.11
C ALA A 267 -3.65 20.33 6.34
N SER A 268 -4.80 20.24 5.69
CA SER A 268 -5.55 21.39 5.16
C SER A 268 -6.78 21.58 6.04
N ILE A 269 -6.90 22.73 6.70
CA ILE A 269 -7.98 23.03 7.66
C ILE A 269 -8.49 24.46 7.43
N PRO A 270 -9.77 24.78 7.71
CA PRO A 270 -10.28 26.14 7.59
C PRO A 270 -9.67 27.06 8.65
N LEU A 271 -8.80 27.98 8.24
CA LEU A 271 -8.05 28.88 9.14
C LEU A 271 -8.80 30.18 9.50
N ASN A 272 -10.04 30.33 9.04
CA ASN A 272 -10.88 31.51 9.30
C ASN A 272 -11.57 31.48 10.68
N ARG A 273 -11.47 30.38 11.43
CA ARG A 273 -12.05 30.22 12.77
C ARG A 273 -11.02 30.37 13.89
N GLY A 274 -11.51 30.56 15.11
CA GLY A 274 -10.70 30.54 16.34
C GLY A 274 -10.29 29.12 16.73
N MET A 275 -9.00 28.92 17.04
CA MET A 275 -8.47 27.60 17.40
C MET A 275 -7.26 27.67 18.33
N ASN A 276 -7.12 26.65 19.19
CA ASN A 276 -5.94 26.43 20.02
C ASN A 276 -4.96 25.51 19.27
N LEU A 277 -3.69 25.90 19.20
CA LEU A 277 -2.65 25.19 18.48
C LEU A 277 -1.65 24.56 19.45
N ASP A 278 -1.41 23.26 19.31
CA ASP A 278 -0.33 22.48 19.93
C ASP A 278 0.35 21.65 18.85
N LEU A 279 1.38 22.23 18.24
CA LEU A 279 2.06 21.67 17.09
C LEU A 279 3.53 21.40 17.45
N SER A 280 4.04 20.21 17.13
CA SER A 280 5.44 19.86 17.36
C SER A 280 6.01 18.97 16.25
N GLY A 281 7.26 19.22 15.87
CA GLY A 281 7.94 18.47 14.81
C GLY A 281 9.41 18.84 14.62
N SER A 282 10.08 18.23 13.64
CA SER A 282 11.40 18.69 13.19
C SER A 282 11.33 20.06 12.50
N ARG A 283 10.16 20.37 11.92
CA ARG A 283 9.79 21.71 11.43
C ARG A 283 8.28 21.87 11.46
N VAL A 284 7.80 23.00 11.95
CA VAL A 284 6.38 23.36 11.92
C VAL A 284 6.18 24.56 11.00
N ARG A 285 5.20 24.48 10.09
CA ARG A 285 4.80 25.58 9.21
C ARG A 285 3.28 25.75 9.21
N ILE A 286 2.84 26.97 9.46
CA ILE A 286 1.45 27.41 9.34
C ILE A 286 1.43 28.67 8.43
N PRO A 287 0.38 28.89 7.62
CA PRO A 287 0.26 30.12 6.83
C PRO A 287 0.22 31.35 7.73
N ARG A 288 0.77 32.47 7.27
CA ARG A 288 0.64 33.76 7.96
C ARG A 288 -0.75 34.33 7.72
N THR A 289 -1.72 33.89 8.50
CA THR A 289 -3.13 34.31 8.41
C THR A 289 -3.70 34.45 9.82
N GLY A 290 -4.57 35.45 10.03
CA GLY A 290 -5.24 35.64 11.31
C GLY A 290 -4.38 36.32 12.40
N GLN A 291 -4.98 36.50 13.57
CA GLN A 291 -4.30 37.03 14.76
C GLN A 291 -3.81 35.85 15.61
N PHE A 292 -2.49 35.69 15.75
CA PHE A 292 -1.88 34.63 16.55
C PHE A 292 -1.33 35.19 17.87
N GLU A 293 -1.68 34.54 18.98
CA GLU A 293 -1.23 34.84 20.33
C GLU A 293 -0.56 33.61 20.94
N GLY A 294 0.75 33.67 21.18
CA GLY A 294 1.49 32.58 21.81
C GLY A 294 2.93 32.45 21.34
N PHE A 295 3.49 31.27 21.53
CA PHE A 295 4.88 30.96 21.22
C PHE A 295 4.97 30.22 19.89
N ALA A 296 5.68 30.80 18.92
CA ALA A 296 5.97 30.15 17.64
C ALA A 296 7.50 30.06 17.44
N GLN A 297 8.02 28.85 17.42
CA GLN A 297 9.41 28.53 17.14
C GLN A 297 9.49 27.61 15.91
N LYS A 298 10.71 27.36 15.41
CA LYS A 298 10.94 26.51 14.23
C LYS A 298 10.37 25.08 14.37
N ARG A 299 10.37 24.54 15.60
CA ARG A 299 10.02 23.14 15.91
C ARG A 299 8.71 22.97 16.66
N SER A 300 8.13 24.05 17.16
CA SER A 300 6.93 24.00 17.97
C SER A 300 6.13 25.29 17.82
N ILE A 301 4.81 25.16 17.83
CA ILE A 301 3.88 26.28 17.91
C ILE A 301 2.87 25.94 19.00
N HIS A 302 2.73 26.85 19.95
CA HIS A 302 1.81 26.73 21.07
C HIS A 302 1.12 28.07 21.29
N GLY A 303 -0.20 28.12 21.15
CA GLY A 303 -0.92 29.38 21.28
C GLY A 303 -2.34 29.33 20.73
N LYS A 304 -2.94 30.51 20.61
CA LYS A 304 -4.28 30.72 20.09
C LYS A 304 -4.19 31.40 18.73
N LEU A 305 -5.03 30.98 17.80
CA LEU A 305 -5.27 31.65 16.54
C LEU A 305 -6.70 32.19 16.55
N ASN A 306 -6.89 33.44 16.11
CA ASN A 306 -8.19 34.14 16.06
C ASN A 306 -9.02 34.04 17.35
N GLY A 307 -8.37 34.22 18.52
CA GLY A 307 -9.05 34.19 19.83
C GLY A 307 -9.15 32.80 20.50
N GLY A 308 -8.71 31.74 19.84
CA GLY A 308 -8.76 30.36 20.37
C GLY A 308 -10.09 29.65 20.08
N GLY A 309 -10.24 28.40 20.52
CA GLY A 309 -11.44 27.60 20.24
C GLY A 309 -11.17 26.10 20.21
N ALA A 310 -11.51 25.44 19.10
CA ALA A 310 -11.24 24.01 18.90
C ALA A 310 -9.75 23.69 19.05
N MET A 311 -9.43 22.49 19.54
CA MET A 311 -8.07 22.06 19.77
C MET A 311 -7.48 21.43 18.51
N ILE A 312 -6.33 21.94 18.06
CA ILE A 312 -5.56 21.41 16.95
C ILE A 312 -4.23 20.91 17.49
N ARG A 313 -4.11 19.60 17.62
CA ARG A 313 -2.90 18.92 18.06
C ARG A 313 -2.27 18.18 16.89
N MET A 314 -1.01 18.47 16.60
CA MET A 314 -0.25 17.71 15.61
C MET A 314 1.17 17.47 16.09
N ARG A 315 1.58 16.21 16.23
CA ARG A 315 2.90 15.88 16.79
C ARG A 315 3.65 14.89 15.92
N THR A 316 4.92 15.17 15.68
CA THR A 316 5.84 14.21 15.08
C THR A 316 7.25 14.27 15.65
N SER A 317 7.89 13.10 15.78
CA SER A 317 9.24 13.00 16.37
C SER A 317 10.33 13.32 15.34
N GLY A 318 10.23 12.76 14.13
CA GLY A 318 11.20 12.97 13.04
C GLY A 318 10.70 13.86 11.88
N GLY A 319 9.39 13.95 11.68
CA GLY A 319 8.80 14.57 10.49
C GLY A 319 8.51 16.07 10.63
N ARG A 320 7.95 16.62 9.57
CA ARG A 320 7.48 18.01 9.51
C ARG A 320 5.97 18.06 9.73
N VAL A 321 5.51 19.13 10.37
CA VAL A 321 4.09 19.50 10.45
C VAL A 321 3.86 20.68 9.52
N ILE A 322 2.97 20.52 8.55
CA ILE A 322 2.58 21.57 7.61
C ILE A 322 1.07 21.70 7.62
N ILE A 323 0.60 22.87 8.04
CA ILE A 323 -0.80 23.27 7.95
C ILE A 323 -0.99 24.15 6.71
N ARG A 324 -2.11 23.98 6.02
CA ARG A 324 -2.58 24.80 4.90
C ARG A 324 -4.03 25.23 5.14
N ASP A 325 -4.44 26.26 4.42
CA ASP A 325 -5.78 26.84 4.49
C ASP A 325 -6.71 26.15 3.48
N ALA A 326 -7.71 25.41 3.98
CA ALA A 326 -8.67 24.68 3.15
C ALA A 326 -9.51 25.60 2.25
N GLN A 327 -9.83 26.83 2.71
CA GLN A 327 -10.68 27.75 1.94
C GLN A 327 -9.93 28.43 0.78
N LYS A 328 -8.60 28.51 0.84
CA LYS A 328 -7.80 28.90 -0.32
C LYS A 328 -7.69 27.76 -1.33
N GLU A 329 -7.97 26.52 -0.95
CA GLU A 329 -7.85 25.34 -1.82
C GLU A 329 -9.03 25.07 -2.76
N THR A 330 -10.20 25.73 -2.63
CA THR A 330 -11.18 25.75 -3.74
C THR A 330 -10.64 26.50 -4.97
N PHE A 331 -9.63 27.36 -4.78
CA PHE A 331 -8.86 27.98 -5.87
C PHE A 331 -7.47 27.35 -6.09
N TYR A 332 -7.01 26.46 -5.20
CA TYR A 332 -5.64 25.91 -5.20
C TYR A 332 -5.56 24.37 -5.39
N SER A 333 -6.67 23.64 -5.53
CA SER A 333 -6.66 22.21 -5.90
C SER A 333 -6.17 21.96 -7.34
N ILE A 334 -5.98 23.01 -8.15
CA ILE A 334 -5.28 22.96 -9.44
C ILE A 334 -3.75 23.17 -9.27
N ALA A 335 -3.26 23.47 -8.06
CA ALA A 335 -1.92 24.02 -7.83
C ALA A 335 -1.01 23.23 -6.85
N GLN A 336 -1.22 21.92 -6.66
CA GLN A 336 -0.25 21.06 -5.95
C GLN A 336 0.82 20.50 -6.89
N SER A 337 1.81 21.34 -7.17
CA SER A 337 3.23 20.95 -7.18
C SER A 337 3.99 22.13 -6.55
N PHE A 338 5.22 21.92 -6.10
CA PHE A 338 6.13 22.89 -5.45
C PHE A 338 6.11 22.93 -3.91
N THR A 339 7.05 22.18 -3.31
CA THR A 339 8.22 22.79 -2.67
C THR A 339 9.44 21.87 -2.76
N GLU A 340 10.32 22.18 -3.71
CA GLU A 340 11.77 22.05 -3.59
C GLU A 340 12.34 23.45 -3.86
N SER A 341 12.49 24.24 -2.81
CA SER A 341 13.45 25.34 -2.81
C SER A 341 14.64 24.79 -2.01
N ASP A 342 15.86 24.83 -2.53
CA ASP A 342 16.50 26.14 -2.62
C ASP A 342 17.42 26.37 -3.82
N PHE A 343 17.68 25.43 -4.74
CA PHE A 343 18.54 25.73 -5.91
C PHE A 343 18.23 24.95 -7.20
N ASN A 344 16.97 24.59 -7.44
CA ASN A 344 16.57 24.09 -8.76
C ASN A 344 15.77 25.16 -9.51
N LEU A 345 16.38 25.71 -10.55
CA LEU A 345 15.78 26.63 -11.53
C LEU A 345 14.61 25.93 -12.22
N SER A 346 13.43 25.98 -11.59
CA SER A 346 12.22 25.38 -12.16
C SER A 346 11.91 26.05 -13.51
N PRO A 347 11.31 25.34 -14.47
CA PRO A 347 11.02 25.86 -15.79
C PRO A 347 10.08 27.08 -15.76
N ASN A 348 9.30 27.24 -14.70
CA ASN A 348 8.30 28.31 -14.56
C ASN A 348 8.76 29.45 -13.63
N PHE A 349 10.05 29.50 -13.25
CA PHE A 349 10.61 30.54 -12.38
C PHE A 349 10.40 31.96 -12.95
N PHE A 350 10.39 32.09 -14.27
CA PHE A 350 10.65 33.35 -14.94
C PHE A 350 9.49 34.36 -14.96
N VAL A 351 8.23 33.99 -14.68
CA VAL A 351 7.11 34.97 -14.67
C VAL A 351 6.02 34.70 -13.62
N ARG A 352 6.21 33.72 -12.73
CA ARG A 352 5.13 33.32 -11.81
C ARG A 352 5.05 34.18 -10.54
N ASN A 353 6.17 34.69 -10.06
CA ASN A 353 6.26 35.51 -8.84
C ASN A 353 7.03 36.81 -9.12
N PHE A 354 6.73 37.89 -8.38
CA PHE A 354 7.36 39.20 -8.54
C PHE A 354 8.91 39.16 -8.52
N LYS A 355 9.51 38.33 -7.65
CA LYS A 355 10.97 38.16 -7.60
C LYS A 355 11.55 37.51 -8.86
N GLY A 356 10.85 36.53 -9.42
CA GLY A 356 11.25 35.87 -10.67
C GLY A 356 11.13 36.81 -11.86
N PHE A 357 10.04 37.58 -11.91
CA PHE A 357 9.88 38.65 -12.90
C PHE A 357 11.00 39.70 -12.82
N LEU A 358 11.36 40.16 -11.61
CA LEU A 358 12.42 41.15 -11.41
C LEU A 358 13.80 40.63 -11.87
N LEU A 359 14.14 39.38 -11.54
CA LEU A 359 15.38 38.77 -12.01
C LEU A 359 15.41 38.64 -13.53
N SER A 360 14.30 38.19 -14.11
CA SER A 360 14.11 38.03 -15.55
C SER A 360 14.27 39.35 -16.30
N PHE A 361 13.61 40.39 -15.79
CA PHE A 361 13.73 41.75 -16.30
C PHE A 361 15.16 42.26 -16.22
N THR A 362 15.84 42.05 -15.08
CA THR A 362 17.23 42.47 -14.90
C THR A 362 18.17 41.78 -15.89
N LEU A 363 18.01 40.47 -16.10
CA LEU A 363 18.81 39.72 -17.06
C LEU A 363 18.56 40.16 -18.50
N CYS A 364 17.29 40.30 -18.90
CA CYS A 364 16.92 40.81 -20.22
C CYS A 364 17.48 42.22 -20.44
N PHE A 365 17.37 43.09 -19.44
CA PHE A 365 17.91 44.45 -19.50
C PHE A 365 19.42 44.47 -19.70
N LEU A 366 20.17 43.69 -18.92
CA LEU A 366 21.63 43.61 -19.04
C LEU A 366 22.06 43.05 -20.41
N MET A 367 21.37 42.03 -20.92
CA MET A 367 21.67 41.47 -22.25
C MET A 367 21.36 42.45 -23.37
N THR A 368 20.19 43.08 -23.35
CA THR A 368 19.80 44.08 -24.36
C THR A 368 20.76 45.26 -24.33
N PHE A 369 21.05 45.80 -23.14
CA PHE A 369 22.01 46.90 -22.97
C PHE A 369 23.40 46.55 -23.48
N GLY A 370 23.92 45.37 -23.13
CA GLY A 370 25.24 44.91 -23.56
C GLY A 370 25.35 44.73 -25.08
N LEU A 371 24.37 44.06 -25.70
CA LEU A 371 24.34 43.85 -27.15
C LEU A 371 24.15 45.17 -27.92
N SER A 372 23.29 46.07 -27.44
CA SER A 372 23.13 47.39 -28.02
C SER A 372 24.40 48.24 -27.91
N ALA A 373 25.13 48.16 -26.79
CA ALA A 373 26.41 48.84 -26.63
C ALA A 373 27.46 48.33 -27.64
N ILE A 374 27.53 47.01 -27.86
CA ILE A 374 28.43 46.42 -28.87
C ILE A 374 28.12 46.99 -30.26
N ILE A 375 26.84 47.00 -30.66
CA ILE A 375 26.42 47.56 -31.96
C ILE A 375 26.79 49.04 -32.07
N TYR A 376 26.55 49.82 -31.01
CA TYR A 376 26.88 51.24 -30.96
C TYR A 376 28.38 51.50 -31.18
N PHE A 377 29.24 50.84 -30.40
CA PHE A 377 30.68 51.02 -30.53
C PHE A 377 31.21 50.49 -31.87
N SER A 378 30.65 49.41 -32.40
CA SER A 378 31.00 48.91 -33.73
C SER A 378 30.65 49.91 -34.83
N LEU A 379 29.48 50.54 -34.80
CA LEU A 379 29.09 51.56 -35.77
C LEU A 379 29.92 52.85 -35.62
N ALA A 380 30.27 53.23 -34.39
CA ALA A 380 31.14 54.36 -34.12
C ALA A 380 32.55 54.18 -34.71
N LEU A 381 33.12 52.98 -34.60
CA LEU A 381 34.40 52.63 -35.22
C LEU A 381 34.38 52.74 -36.75
N ILE A 382 33.23 52.48 -37.38
CA ILE A 382 33.06 52.53 -38.83
C ILE A 382 32.90 53.97 -39.34
N ARG A 383 32.31 54.88 -38.55
CA ARG A 383 31.91 56.22 -39.01
C ARG A 383 32.99 57.30 -38.98
N SER A 384 34.12 57.09 -38.32
CA SER A 384 35.24 58.07 -38.26
C SER A 384 34.83 59.51 -37.87
N THR A 385 33.76 59.69 -37.09
CA THR A 385 33.31 61.01 -36.61
C THR A 385 33.73 61.25 -35.15
N PRO A 386 34.19 62.46 -34.78
CA PRO A 386 34.55 62.77 -33.40
C PRO A 386 33.31 62.78 -32.50
N VAL A 387 33.40 62.09 -31.36
CA VAL A 387 32.33 62.00 -30.36
C VAL A 387 32.12 63.38 -29.72
N ASN A 388 30.94 63.99 -29.93
CA ASN A 388 30.62 65.32 -29.42
C ASN A 388 30.21 65.27 -27.91
N PRO A 389 30.61 66.25 -27.05
CA PRO A 389 30.45 66.16 -25.59
C PRO A 389 29.05 66.47 -25.04
N SER A 390 28.03 66.70 -25.88
CA SER A 390 26.62 66.87 -25.44
C SER A 390 25.97 65.56 -24.95
N THR A 391 26.80 64.59 -24.55
CA THR A 391 26.53 63.15 -24.51
C THR A 391 25.78 62.69 -23.25
N TYR A 392 25.56 63.55 -22.26
CA TYR A 392 24.94 63.13 -20.98
C TYR A 392 23.42 62.92 -21.07
N GLU A 393 22.69 63.81 -21.74
CA GLU A 393 21.25 63.66 -21.97
C GLU A 393 20.94 62.53 -22.97
N ASP A 394 21.82 62.35 -23.97
CA ASP A 394 21.73 61.24 -24.92
C ASP A 394 21.96 59.88 -24.23
N ASN A 395 22.89 59.78 -23.28
CA ASN A 395 23.14 58.54 -22.53
C ASN A 395 21.97 58.11 -21.62
N LYS A 396 21.24 59.05 -21.00
CA LYS A 396 20.03 58.74 -20.21
C LYS A 396 18.92 58.16 -21.09
N SER A 397 18.71 58.74 -22.27
CA SER A 397 17.68 58.27 -23.20
C SER A 397 17.97 56.86 -23.72
N VAL A 398 19.24 56.52 -23.95
CA VAL A 398 19.68 55.16 -24.34
C VAL A 398 19.40 54.14 -23.23
N VAL A 399 19.70 54.46 -21.98
CA VAL A 399 19.43 53.54 -20.84
C VAL A 399 17.94 53.31 -20.66
N ILE A 400 17.13 54.38 -20.71
CA ILE A 400 15.68 54.30 -20.60
C ILE A 400 15.08 53.48 -21.76
N ASN A 401 15.55 53.70 -22.99
CA ASN A 401 15.08 52.95 -24.16
C ASN A 401 15.38 51.45 -24.03
N ASN A 402 16.59 51.09 -23.58
CA ASN A 402 16.96 49.69 -23.34
C ASN A 402 16.12 49.04 -22.24
N ALA A 403 15.74 49.79 -21.20
CA ALA A 403 14.85 49.30 -20.14
C ALA A 403 13.43 49.04 -20.66
N ILE A 404 12.91 49.94 -21.50
CA ILE A 404 11.61 49.78 -22.17
C ILE A 404 11.62 48.54 -23.08
N ASN A 405 12.65 48.39 -23.91
CA ASN A 405 12.77 47.25 -24.84
C ASN A 405 12.88 45.92 -24.09
N ALA A 406 13.66 45.88 -23.00
CA ALA A 406 13.76 44.69 -22.16
C ALA A 406 12.42 44.32 -21.50
N PHE A 407 11.62 45.31 -21.08
CA PHE A 407 10.29 45.10 -20.53
C PHE A 407 9.32 44.53 -21.58
N ILE A 408 9.29 45.13 -22.77
CA ILE A 408 8.45 44.69 -23.90
C ILE A 408 8.81 43.26 -24.31
N THR A 409 10.11 42.99 -24.45
CA THR A 409 10.64 41.66 -24.75
C THR A 409 10.12 40.60 -23.77
N LEU A 410 10.12 40.93 -22.48
CA LEU A 410 9.63 40.03 -21.44
C LEU A 410 8.11 39.82 -21.53
N LEU A 411 7.33 40.85 -21.89
CA LEU A 411 5.88 40.74 -22.10
C LEU A 411 5.53 39.88 -23.31
N VAL A 412 6.21 40.07 -24.45
CA VAL A 412 6.02 39.27 -25.66
C VAL A 412 6.39 37.82 -25.38
N LEU A 413 7.50 37.59 -24.70
CA LEU A 413 7.95 36.26 -24.30
C LEU A 413 6.95 35.59 -23.35
N TYR A 414 6.45 36.31 -22.34
CA TYR A 414 5.43 35.81 -21.43
C TYR A 414 4.15 35.43 -22.17
N TRP A 415 3.64 36.32 -23.03
CA TRP A 415 2.46 36.06 -23.84
C TRP A 415 2.66 34.84 -24.74
N PHE A 416 3.83 34.72 -25.38
CA PHE A 416 4.15 33.60 -26.26
C PHE A 416 4.21 32.26 -25.51
N ILE A 417 4.86 32.25 -24.34
CA ILE A 417 4.92 31.08 -23.45
C ILE A 417 3.52 30.70 -22.95
N SER A 418 2.71 31.69 -22.55
CA SER A 418 1.37 31.45 -22.01
C SER A 418 0.37 30.88 -23.03
N ARG A 419 0.53 31.18 -24.32
CA ARG A 419 -0.38 30.72 -25.38
C ARG A 419 -0.01 29.37 -25.99
N LYS A 420 1.17 28.80 -25.70
CA LYS A 420 1.66 27.61 -26.40
C LYS A 420 2.26 26.58 -25.42
N SER A 421 1.42 25.66 -24.95
CA SER A 421 1.85 24.61 -24.00
C SER A 421 2.46 23.36 -24.67
N HIS A 422 2.16 23.01 -25.93
CA HIS A 422 2.58 21.72 -26.48
C HIS A 422 3.10 21.81 -27.91
N GLY A 423 4.42 21.80 -28.05
CA GLY A 423 5.09 21.65 -29.33
C GLY A 423 6.60 21.63 -29.12
N THR A 424 7.24 20.50 -29.41
CA THR A 424 8.69 20.28 -29.38
C THR A 424 9.44 21.35 -30.17
N GLY A 425 10.74 21.50 -29.89
CA GLY A 425 11.65 22.58 -30.33
C GLY A 425 11.84 22.71 -31.84
N ASN A 426 10.76 22.99 -32.55
CA ASN A 426 10.76 23.28 -33.96
C ASN A 426 11.27 24.70 -34.13
N PHE A 427 12.30 24.86 -34.97
CA PHE A 427 12.88 26.15 -35.38
C PHE A 427 11.81 27.20 -35.76
N ARG A 428 10.65 26.74 -36.28
CA ARG A 428 9.46 27.55 -36.57
C ARG A 428 8.92 28.35 -35.38
N ASN A 429 9.11 27.89 -34.15
CA ASN A 429 8.68 28.63 -32.95
C ASN A 429 9.61 29.81 -32.66
N TYR A 430 10.92 29.66 -32.89
CA TYR A 430 11.89 30.74 -32.79
C TYR A 430 11.60 31.82 -33.83
N LEU A 431 11.32 31.43 -35.08
CA LEU A 431 10.92 32.37 -36.13
C LEU A 431 9.65 33.17 -35.78
N LYS A 432 8.64 32.51 -35.18
CA LYS A 432 7.42 33.20 -34.71
C LYS A 432 7.71 34.16 -33.57
N LEU A 433 8.55 33.77 -32.62
CA LEU A 433 8.91 34.63 -31.49
C LEU A 433 9.69 35.86 -31.97
N ILE A 434 10.64 35.68 -32.88
CA ILE A 434 11.39 36.77 -33.51
C ILE A 434 10.43 37.72 -34.23
N LEU A 435 9.53 37.19 -35.07
CA LEU A 435 8.56 37.99 -35.80
C LEU A 435 7.65 38.81 -34.87
N TRP A 436 7.08 38.20 -33.83
CA TRP A 436 6.20 38.90 -32.90
C TRP A 436 6.93 39.93 -32.04
N SER A 437 8.17 39.63 -31.62
CA SER A 437 9.01 40.58 -30.88
C SER A 437 9.33 41.79 -31.75
N TYR A 438 9.70 41.55 -33.01
CA TYR A 438 10.02 42.60 -33.97
C TYR A 438 8.79 43.49 -34.28
N VAL A 439 7.62 42.88 -34.51
CA VAL A 439 6.37 43.63 -34.74
C VAL A 439 5.99 44.48 -33.53
N ALA A 440 6.07 43.92 -32.32
CA ALA A 440 5.76 44.65 -31.09
C ALA A 440 6.67 45.87 -30.90
N GLU A 441 7.98 45.70 -31.12
CA GLU A 441 8.96 46.77 -31.01
C GLU A 441 8.74 47.88 -32.04
N VAL A 442 8.46 47.54 -33.31
CA VAL A 442 8.18 48.52 -34.37
C VAL A 442 6.92 49.32 -34.07
N VAL A 443 5.84 48.67 -33.61
CA VAL A 443 4.58 49.34 -33.28
C VAL A 443 4.77 50.32 -32.12
N ILE A 444 5.53 49.93 -31.09
CA ILE A 444 5.76 50.76 -29.90
C ILE A 444 6.71 51.92 -30.22
N HIS A 445 7.83 51.66 -30.92
CA HIS A 445 8.74 52.72 -31.37
C HIS A 445 8.04 53.71 -32.30
N GLY A 446 7.23 53.23 -33.27
CA GLY A 446 6.44 54.09 -34.14
C GLY A 446 5.43 54.96 -33.37
N SER A 447 4.79 54.39 -32.34
CA SER A 447 3.86 55.11 -31.47
C SER A 447 4.56 56.19 -30.63
N LEU A 448 5.74 55.87 -30.07
CA LEU A 448 6.57 56.81 -29.30
C LEU A 448 7.05 57.97 -30.18
N ILE A 449 7.53 57.69 -31.38
CA ILE A 449 7.94 58.69 -32.36
C ILE A 449 6.77 59.59 -32.74
N GLY A 450 5.57 59.02 -32.97
CA GLY A 450 4.36 59.79 -33.29
C GLY A 450 3.91 60.73 -32.15
N ILE A 451 4.05 60.31 -30.89
CA ILE A 451 3.78 61.14 -29.71
C ILE A 451 4.80 62.29 -29.59
N LEU A 452 6.08 62.00 -29.83
CA LEU A 452 7.15 63.00 -29.78
C LEU A 452 7.05 64.02 -30.92
N TYR A 453 6.71 63.57 -32.14
CA TYR A 453 6.50 64.45 -33.29
C TYR A 453 5.37 65.47 -33.05
N LYS A 454 4.26 65.04 -32.41
CA LYS A 454 3.17 65.94 -31.99
C LYS A 454 3.59 66.99 -30.96
N ARG A 455 4.59 66.68 -30.12
CA ARG A 455 5.07 67.57 -29.05
C ARG A 455 6.16 68.54 -29.52
N THR A 456 6.98 68.13 -30.48
CA THR A 456 8.12 68.92 -30.99
C THR A 456 8.31 68.69 -32.51
N PRO A 457 7.66 69.47 -33.38
CA PRO A 457 7.62 69.21 -34.83
C PRO A 457 8.91 69.52 -35.61
N ARG A 458 10.04 69.79 -34.93
CA ARG A 458 11.35 70.09 -35.56
C ARG A 458 12.33 68.90 -35.55
N VAL A 459 11.94 67.75 -35.04
CA VAL A 459 12.81 66.55 -34.98
C VAL A 459 12.63 65.73 -36.25
N ASN A 460 13.72 65.36 -36.92
CA ASN A 460 13.68 64.49 -38.09
C ASN A 460 13.40 63.05 -37.63
N THR A 461 12.18 62.55 -37.88
CA THR A 461 11.64 61.30 -37.30
C THR A 461 11.68 60.09 -38.25
N GLY A 462 12.60 60.06 -39.21
CA GLY A 462 12.76 58.92 -40.10
C GLY A 462 13.37 57.70 -39.40
N PHE A 463 12.90 56.49 -39.73
CA PHE A 463 13.60 55.25 -39.35
C PHE A 463 14.97 55.21 -40.05
N SER A 464 16.05 55.38 -39.29
CA SER A 464 17.40 55.15 -39.83
C SER A 464 17.68 53.65 -39.97
N TYR A 465 18.58 53.25 -40.87
CA TYR A 465 19.01 51.84 -40.99
C TYR A 465 19.64 51.32 -39.68
N GLU A 466 20.23 52.20 -38.87
CA GLU A 466 20.78 51.86 -37.55
C GLU A 466 19.68 51.56 -36.54
N SER A 467 18.56 52.29 -36.58
CA SER A 467 17.40 52.05 -35.74
C SER A 467 16.83 50.64 -35.94
N LEU A 468 16.86 50.13 -37.19
CA LEU A 468 16.43 48.76 -37.49
C LEU A 468 17.34 47.69 -36.88
N LEU A 469 18.66 47.94 -36.82
CA LEU A 469 19.62 47.03 -36.16
C LEU A 469 19.39 46.99 -34.65
N TYR A 470 19.14 48.13 -34.01
CA TYR A 470 18.84 48.18 -32.57
C TYR A 470 17.54 47.45 -32.21
N ILE A 471 16.51 47.52 -33.06
CA ILE A 471 15.23 46.82 -32.88
C ILE A 471 15.38 45.29 -33.00
N SER A 472 16.47 44.79 -33.60
CA SER A 472 16.72 43.34 -33.71
C SER A 472 17.28 42.70 -32.42
N VAL A 473 17.96 43.49 -31.57
CA VAL A 473 18.60 43.01 -30.32
C VAL A 473 17.61 42.35 -29.36
N PRO A 474 16.45 42.95 -29.04
CA PRO A 474 15.53 42.37 -28.07
C PRO A 474 14.90 41.06 -28.57
N ALA A 475 14.74 40.89 -29.89
CA ALA A 475 14.29 39.63 -30.49
C ALA A 475 15.33 38.49 -30.37
N ILE A 476 16.63 38.81 -30.45
CA ILE A 476 17.71 37.86 -30.19
C ILE A 476 17.71 37.46 -28.70
N VAL A 477 17.59 38.45 -27.80
CA VAL A 477 17.51 38.22 -26.35
C VAL A 477 16.29 37.34 -26.01
N ALA A 478 15.11 37.62 -26.57
CA ALA A 478 13.92 36.78 -26.42
C ALA A 478 14.17 35.32 -26.83
N SER A 479 14.89 35.12 -27.94
CA SER A 479 15.16 33.80 -28.49
C SER A 479 16.13 32.99 -27.63
N ILE A 480 17.20 33.61 -27.14
CA ILE A 480 18.14 33.03 -26.19
C ILE A 480 17.40 32.65 -24.90
N TYR A 481 16.58 33.57 -24.41
CA TYR A 481 15.81 33.37 -23.19
C TYR A 481 14.81 32.22 -23.31
N TYR A 482 14.09 32.13 -24.43
CA TYR A 482 13.17 31.05 -24.74
C TYR A 482 13.87 29.69 -24.85
N TYR A 483 15.09 29.64 -25.41
CA TYR A 483 15.91 28.43 -25.47
C TYR A 483 16.24 27.88 -24.07
N PHE A 484 16.74 28.73 -23.16
CA PHE A 484 17.06 28.33 -21.80
C PHE A 484 15.82 27.91 -20.99
N TRP A 485 14.70 28.61 -21.18
CA TRP A 485 13.42 28.23 -20.60
C TRP A 485 12.98 26.82 -21.04
N GLN A 486 13.04 26.56 -22.35
CA GLN A 486 12.67 25.27 -22.92
C GLN A 486 13.58 24.13 -22.42
N ARG A 487 14.90 24.38 -22.35
CA ARG A 487 15.88 23.40 -21.89
C ARG A 487 15.66 23.02 -20.44
N SER A 488 15.41 24.00 -19.58
CA SER A 488 15.11 23.80 -18.16
C SER A 488 13.85 22.95 -17.96
N LYS A 489 12.82 23.14 -18.80
CA LYS A 489 11.59 22.32 -18.83
C LYS A 489 11.87 20.85 -19.12
N GLN A 490 12.68 20.57 -20.14
CA GLN A 490 13.01 19.20 -20.52
C GLN A 490 13.79 18.45 -19.46
N ILE A 491 14.75 19.12 -18.82
CA ILE A 491 15.57 18.52 -17.75
C ILE A 491 14.69 18.19 -16.55
N SER A 492 13.83 19.11 -16.12
CA SER A 492 12.94 18.90 -14.97
C SER A 492 11.97 17.72 -15.18
N MET A 493 11.43 17.56 -16.40
CA MET A 493 10.56 16.42 -16.73
C MET A 493 11.32 15.08 -16.67
N LYS A 494 12.55 15.03 -17.19
CA LYS A 494 13.38 13.82 -17.15
C LYS A 494 13.76 13.43 -15.72
N ILE A 495 14.07 14.41 -14.87
CA ILE A 495 14.38 14.17 -13.45
C ILE A 495 13.17 13.59 -12.74
N SER A 496 11.99 14.20 -12.90
CA SER A 496 10.75 13.71 -12.29
C SER A 496 10.37 12.29 -12.75
N GLU A 497 10.60 11.97 -14.03
CA GLU A 497 10.40 10.61 -14.54
C GLU A 497 11.38 9.60 -13.90
N GLN A 498 12.65 9.98 -13.74
CA GLN A 498 13.66 9.14 -13.09
C GLN A 498 13.34 8.89 -11.62
N GLU A 499 12.92 9.93 -10.89
CA GLU A 499 12.47 9.82 -9.50
C GLU A 499 11.27 8.88 -9.37
N TYR A 500 10.28 9.01 -10.26
CA TYR A 500 9.13 8.12 -10.27
C TYR A 500 9.53 6.66 -10.51
N ARG A 501 10.44 6.40 -11.47
CA ARG A 501 10.95 5.04 -11.73
C ARG A 501 11.69 4.48 -10.52
N LEU A 502 12.51 5.29 -9.85
CA LEU A 502 13.25 4.87 -8.66
C LEU A 502 12.32 4.50 -7.51
N LEU A 503 11.28 5.30 -7.26
CA LEU A 503 10.25 5.00 -6.26
C LEU A 503 9.49 3.69 -6.58
N GLN A 504 9.19 3.43 -7.86
CA GLN A 504 8.56 2.17 -8.26
C GLN A 504 9.47 0.97 -8.01
N LEU A 505 10.77 1.08 -8.33
CA LEU A 505 11.75 0.02 -8.05
C LEU A 505 11.90 -0.24 -6.55
N GLU A 506 11.96 0.81 -5.73
CA GLU A 506 12.04 0.69 -4.27
C GLU A 506 10.80 0.01 -3.68
N LYS A 507 9.61 0.36 -4.18
CA LYS A 507 8.35 -0.29 -3.82
C LYS A 507 8.33 -1.78 -4.20
N LEU A 508 8.77 -2.11 -5.42
CA LEU A 508 8.86 -3.50 -5.88
C LEU A 508 9.86 -4.30 -5.05
N LYS A 509 11.02 -3.71 -4.72
CA LYS A 509 12.03 -4.32 -3.84
C LYS A 509 11.45 -4.59 -2.45
N THR A 510 10.83 -3.59 -1.83
CA THR A 510 10.22 -3.72 -0.49
C THR A 510 9.13 -4.78 -0.48
N LYS A 511 8.30 -4.83 -1.54
CA LYS A 511 7.29 -5.87 -1.71
C LYS A 511 7.92 -7.25 -1.85
N ALA A 512 8.97 -7.41 -2.65
CA ALA A 512 9.67 -8.67 -2.81
C ALA A 512 10.33 -9.14 -1.50
N GLU A 513 10.88 -8.21 -0.70
CA GLU A 513 11.42 -8.50 0.64
C GLU A 513 10.33 -8.94 1.60
N LEU A 514 9.15 -8.29 1.58
CA LEU A 514 7.99 -8.66 2.38
C LEU A 514 7.42 -10.03 1.97
N ASP A 515 7.27 -10.27 0.66
CA ASP A 515 6.80 -11.53 0.10
C ASP A 515 7.78 -12.66 0.44
N ALA A 516 9.10 -12.40 0.40
CA ALA A 516 10.13 -13.35 0.82
C ALA A 516 10.07 -13.64 2.33
N LEU A 517 9.79 -12.64 3.16
CA LEU A 517 9.63 -12.79 4.61
C LEU A 517 8.36 -13.58 4.95
N GLN A 518 7.25 -13.32 4.26
CA GLN A 518 6.01 -14.10 4.38
C GLN A 518 6.19 -15.55 3.91
N ALA A 519 6.95 -15.77 2.84
CA ALA A 519 7.24 -17.12 2.33
C ALA A 519 8.10 -17.96 3.29
N ARG A 520 8.89 -17.33 4.17
CA ARG A 520 9.72 -18.04 5.18
C ARG A 520 8.91 -18.67 6.32
N ILE A 521 7.63 -18.33 6.47
CA ILE A 521 6.76 -18.88 7.51
C ILE A 521 5.54 -19.50 6.85
N ASN A 522 5.36 -20.81 7.00
CA ASN A 522 4.18 -21.50 6.49
C ASN A 522 2.92 -21.03 7.26
N PRO A 523 1.98 -20.28 6.63
CA PRO A 523 0.82 -19.73 7.33
C PRO A 523 -0.10 -20.80 7.91
N HIS A 524 -0.14 -21.97 7.26
CA HIS A 524 -0.92 -23.12 7.74
C HIS A 524 -0.31 -23.76 8.99
N PHE A 525 1.03 -23.84 9.06
CA PHE A 525 1.71 -24.32 10.27
C PHE A 525 1.42 -23.39 11.45
N LEU A 526 1.51 -22.07 11.23
CA LEU A 526 1.24 -21.09 12.27
C LEU A 526 -0.21 -21.15 12.78
N HIS A 527 -1.18 -21.25 11.87
CA HIS A 527 -2.58 -21.39 12.22
C HIS A 527 -2.83 -22.66 13.06
N ASN A 528 -2.25 -23.79 12.66
CA ASN A 528 -2.38 -25.04 13.41
C ASN A 528 -1.76 -24.94 14.81
N ALA A 529 -0.57 -24.33 14.92
CA ALA A 529 0.09 -24.15 16.19
C ALA A 529 -0.73 -23.29 17.16
N LEU A 530 -1.30 -22.19 16.67
CA LEU A 530 -2.14 -21.29 17.48
C LEU A 530 -3.45 -21.96 17.92
N ASN A 531 -4.09 -22.75 17.05
CA ASN A 531 -5.30 -23.48 17.41
C ASN A 531 -5.03 -24.58 18.45
N SER A 532 -3.90 -25.29 18.33
CA SER A 532 -3.49 -26.26 19.34
C SER A 532 -3.18 -25.59 20.68
N ILE A 533 -2.56 -24.41 20.69
CA ILE A 533 -2.40 -23.64 21.92
C ILE A 533 -3.78 -23.30 22.51
N ALA A 534 -4.70 -22.76 21.70
CA ALA A 534 -6.03 -22.38 22.14
C ALA A 534 -6.83 -23.55 22.74
N SER A 535 -6.70 -24.77 22.20
CA SER A 535 -7.33 -25.96 22.77
C SER A 535 -6.64 -26.46 24.04
N LEU A 536 -5.31 -26.37 24.12
CA LEU A 536 -4.53 -26.85 25.27
C LEU A 536 -4.60 -25.92 26.49
N VAL A 537 -4.91 -24.63 26.31
CA VAL A 537 -4.89 -23.63 27.42
C VAL A 537 -5.78 -24.02 28.60
N TYR A 538 -6.91 -24.68 28.34
CA TYR A 538 -7.85 -25.09 29.40
C TYR A 538 -7.64 -26.53 29.88
N GLU A 539 -7.22 -27.44 29.00
CA GLU A 539 -7.11 -28.87 29.31
C GLU A 539 -5.71 -29.28 29.79
N GLU A 540 -4.66 -28.74 29.17
CA GLU A 540 -3.26 -29.08 29.47
C GLU A 540 -2.35 -27.83 29.44
N PRO A 541 -2.47 -26.91 30.44
CA PRO A 541 -1.80 -25.61 30.41
C PRO A 541 -0.28 -25.69 30.26
N ALA A 542 0.35 -26.69 30.87
CA ALA A 542 1.79 -26.92 30.77
C ALA A 542 2.25 -27.26 29.33
N LYS A 543 1.43 -27.98 28.55
CA LYS A 543 1.71 -28.25 27.14
C LYS A 543 1.49 -27.00 26.29
N ALA A 544 0.47 -26.20 26.59
CA ALA A 544 0.22 -24.92 25.91
C ALA A 544 1.38 -23.93 26.12
N GLU A 545 1.89 -23.83 27.35
CA GLU A 545 3.07 -23.03 27.69
C GLU A 545 4.31 -23.52 26.93
N LYS A 546 4.59 -24.83 26.97
CA LYS A 546 5.70 -25.44 26.22
C LYS A 546 5.61 -25.15 24.72
N MET A 547 4.41 -25.28 24.12
CA MET A 547 4.18 -25.00 22.71
C MET A 547 4.39 -23.51 22.38
N THR A 548 3.95 -22.61 23.26
CA THR A 548 4.14 -21.16 23.12
C THR A 548 5.63 -20.79 23.14
N LEU A 549 6.41 -21.39 24.05
CA LEU A 549 7.86 -21.17 24.13
C LEU A 549 8.61 -21.73 22.92
N LEU A 550 8.23 -22.92 22.44
CA LEU A 550 8.80 -23.51 21.22
C LEU A 550 8.51 -22.65 19.98
N LEU A 551 7.28 -22.12 19.87
CA LEU A 551 6.89 -21.23 18.79
C LEU A 551 7.68 -19.91 18.84
N SER A 552 7.85 -19.32 20.03
CA SER A 552 8.71 -18.14 20.23
C SER A 552 10.17 -18.39 19.81
N LYS A 553 10.74 -19.55 20.17
CA LYS A 553 12.09 -19.95 19.72
C LYS A 553 12.15 -20.03 18.19
N LEU A 554 11.19 -20.72 17.54
CA LEU A 554 11.14 -20.86 16.08
C LEU A 554 11.05 -19.50 15.36
N PHE A 555 10.21 -18.58 15.85
CA PHE A 555 10.10 -17.22 15.31
C PHE A 555 11.40 -16.43 15.44
N ARG A 556 12.11 -16.57 16.56
CA ARG A 556 13.41 -15.92 16.77
C ARG A 556 14.46 -16.41 15.76
N TYR A 557 14.46 -17.69 15.40
CA TYR A 557 15.35 -18.19 14.34
C TYR A 557 14.95 -17.68 12.94
N SER A 558 13.64 -17.61 12.65
CA SER A 558 13.13 -17.11 11.36
C SER A 558 13.42 -15.60 11.14
N THR A 559 13.45 -14.82 12.22
CA THR A 559 13.61 -13.35 12.19
C THR A 559 15.01 -12.86 12.59
N GLY A 560 15.78 -13.65 13.34
CA GLY A 560 17.04 -13.24 13.96
C GLY A 560 18.31 -13.51 13.17
N SER A 561 18.27 -14.33 12.11
CA SER A 561 19.48 -14.65 11.33
C SER A 561 19.75 -13.58 10.26
N LYS A 562 20.71 -12.71 10.54
CA LYS A 562 21.31 -11.79 9.55
C LYS A 562 21.90 -12.62 8.40
N ASN A 563 21.27 -12.61 7.22
CA ASN A 563 21.85 -12.90 5.90
C ASN A 563 22.95 -13.99 5.78
N GLN A 564 22.95 -15.02 6.63
CA GLN A 564 23.90 -16.12 6.54
C GLN A 564 23.38 -17.12 5.50
N GLN A 565 24.21 -17.41 4.50
CA GLN A 565 23.90 -18.42 3.49
C GLN A 565 24.10 -19.85 4.03
N PHE A 566 24.92 -19.99 5.07
CA PHE A 566 25.29 -21.27 5.70
C PHE A 566 25.05 -21.23 7.22
N ASN A 567 24.63 -22.37 7.76
CA ASN A 567 24.49 -22.65 9.19
C ASN A 567 25.29 -23.90 9.52
N SER A 568 25.74 -24.02 10.77
CA SER A 568 26.24 -25.30 11.27
C SER A 568 25.14 -26.37 11.25
N ILE A 569 25.52 -27.64 11.10
CA ILE A 569 24.58 -28.77 11.21
C ILE A 569 23.85 -28.73 12.56
N ALA A 570 24.52 -28.30 13.63
CA ALA A 570 23.91 -28.12 14.94
C ALA A 570 22.73 -27.12 14.92
N GLU A 571 22.90 -25.97 14.28
CA GLU A 571 21.85 -24.94 14.17
C GLU A 571 20.69 -25.40 13.29
N GLU A 572 20.98 -26.06 12.17
CA GLU A 572 19.93 -26.62 11.30
C GLU A 572 19.12 -27.71 12.05
N LEU A 573 19.78 -28.57 12.82
CA LEU A 573 19.12 -29.58 13.65
C LEU A 573 18.33 -28.95 14.80
N GLU A 574 18.79 -27.83 15.36
CA GLU A 574 18.04 -27.12 16.39
C GLU A 574 16.72 -26.57 15.82
N ILE A 575 16.75 -26.00 14.61
CA ILE A 575 15.55 -25.55 13.89
C ILE A 575 14.60 -26.73 13.66
N VAL A 576 15.12 -27.84 13.13
CA VAL A 576 14.33 -29.05 12.85
C VAL A 576 13.76 -29.67 14.13
N ASN A 577 14.53 -29.72 15.21
CA ASN A 577 14.08 -30.25 16.49
C ASN A 577 12.98 -29.37 17.11
N ASN A 578 13.12 -28.04 17.06
CA ASN A 578 12.08 -27.13 17.51
C ASN A 578 10.79 -27.30 16.70
N TYR A 579 10.90 -27.45 15.37
CA TYR A 579 9.75 -27.72 14.50
C TYR A 579 9.06 -29.05 14.84
N LEU A 580 9.83 -30.14 14.95
CA LEU A 580 9.31 -31.48 15.28
C LEU A 580 8.73 -31.54 16.69
N ALA A 581 9.28 -30.81 17.66
CA ALA A 581 8.74 -30.72 19.00
C ALA A 581 7.37 -30.03 19.03
N ILE A 582 7.15 -28.99 18.21
CA ILE A 582 5.84 -28.34 18.05
C ILE A 582 4.84 -29.32 17.44
N GLU A 583 5.24 -30.02 16.37
CA GLU A 583 4.38 -31.02 15.74
C GLU A 583 4.12 -32.22 16.66
N GLN A 584 5.05 -32.61 17.52
CA GLN A 584 4.86 -33.68 18.50
C GLN A 584 3.85 -33.28 19.58
N VAL A 585 3.84 -32.03 20.04
CA VAL A 585 2.79 -31.55 20.95
C VAL A 585 1.41 -31.65 20.28
N ARG A 586 1.32 -31.29 18.99
CA ARG A 586 0.08 -31.36 18.21
C ARG A 586 -0.39 -32.79 17.92
N PHE A 587 0.52 -33.69 17.56
CA PHE A 587 0.22 -35.08 17.21
C PHE A 587 0.21 -36.02 18.43
N GLY A 588 0.63 -35.54 19.60
CA GLY A 588 0.72 -36.32 20.83
C GLY A 588 1.63 -37.54 20.67
N THR A 589 1.19 -38.68 21.23
CA THR A 589 1.93 -39.96 21.16
C THR A 589 2.01 -40.55 19.75
N ARG A 590 1.29 -39.98 18.78
CA ARG A 590 1.28 -40.48 17.40
C ARG A 590 2.52 -40.11 16.61
N LEU A 591 3.28 -39.08 16.99
CA LEU A 591 4.52 -38.72 16.31
C LEU A 591 5.71 -39.09 17.17
N THR A 592 6.57 -39.95 16.64
CA THR A 592 7.88 -40.27 17.22
C THR A 592 8.95 -39.89 16.22
N TYR A 593 10.01 -39.25 16.70
CA TYR A 593 11.13 -38.88 15.84
C TYR A 593 12.47 -39.16 16.50
N THR A 594 13.48 -39.41 15.68
CA THR A 594 14.87 -39.66 16.11
C THR A 594 15.83 -38.82 15.27
N LEU A 595 16.81 -38.22 15.94
CA LEU A 595 17.88 -37.43 15.35
C LEU A 595 19.20 -38.16 15.62
N GLU A 596 19.81 -38.74 14.59
CA GLU A 596 21.10 -39.43 14.67
C GLU A 596 22.14 -38.64 13.87
N VAL A 597 23.22 -38.25 14.52
CA VAL A 597 24.31 -37.47 13.92
C VAL A 597 25.62 -38.10 14.33
N GLU A 598 26.46 -38.39 13.36
CA GLU A 598 27.82 -38.89 13.61
C GLU A 598 28.68 -37.82 14.33
N ASP A 599 29.46 -38.25 15.32
CA ASP A 599 30.26 -37.38 16.16
C ASP A 599 31.29 -36.58 15.35
N GLY A 600 31.36 -35.27 15.62
CA GLY A 600 32.28 -34.35 14.95
C GLY A 600 31.68 -33.62 13.74
N LEU A 601 30.50 -34.00 13.26
CA LEU A 601 29.84 -33.33 12.13
C LEU A 601 29.03 -32.09 12.54
N GLN A 602 28.73 -31.90 13.82
CA GLN A 602 27.83 -30.85 14.30
C GLN A 602 28.29 -29.42 13.93
N LYS A 603 29.60 -29.20 13.80
CA LYS A 603 30.20 -27.90 13.45
C LYS A 603 30.35 -27.67 11.95
N LEU A 604 30.12 -28.70 11.12
CA LEU A 604 30.22 -28.56 9.68
C LEU A 604 29.15 -27.59 9.18
N GLU A 605 29.51 -26.69 8.28
CA GLU A 605 28.58 -25.73 7.70
C GLU A 605 27.86 -26.32 6.48
N ILE A 606 26.54 -26.16 6.46
CA ILE A 606 25.66 -26.52 5.34
C ILE A 606 24.76 -25.34 4.99
N PRO A 607 24.25 -25.24 3.74
CA PRO A 607 23.31 -24.19 3.39
C PRO A 607 22.10 -24.19 4.32
N CYS A 608 21.63 -23.01 4.70
CA CYS A 608 20.49 -22.88 5.59
C CYS A 608 19.23 -23.51 4.98
N PHE A 609 18.40 -24.12 5.81
CA PHE A 609 17.08 -24.67 5.43
C PHE A 609 17.18 -25.77 4.35
N LEU A 610 18.05 -26.75 4.58
CA LEU A 610 18.12 -27.97 3.77
C LEU A 610 17.29 -29.11 4.38
N LEU A 611 17.33 -29.28 5.70
CA LEU A 611 16.63 -30.36 6.38
C LEU A 611 15.17 -29.98 6.65
N GLN A 612 14.92 -28.73 7.06
CA GLN A 612 13.57 -28.30 7.44
C GLN A 612 12.52 -28.56 6.35
N PRO A 613 12.69 -28.19 5.06
CA PRO A 613 11.64 -28.40 4.07
C PRO A 613 11.36 -29.88 3.78
N ILE A 614 12.36 -30.75 3.94
CA ILE A 614 12.21 -32.20 3.79
C ILE A 614 11.40 -32.77 4.96
N VAL A 615 11.70 -32.33 6.18
CA VAL A 615 10.96 -32.71 7.40
C VAL A 615 9.52 -32.20 7.35
N GLU A 616 9.29 -30.98 6.86
CA GLU A 616 7.94 -30.47 6.61
C GLU A 616 7.17 -31.34 5.63
N ASN A 617 7.84 -31.78 4.55
CA ASN A 617 7.25 -32.67 3.56
C ASN A 617 6.88 -34.04 4.17
N ALA A 618 7.76 -34.61 5.00
CA ALA A 618 7.51 -35.84 5.73
C ALA A 618 6.28 -35.73 6.65
N ILE A 619 6.11 -34.61 7.36
CA ILE A 619 4.92 -34.37 8.20
C ILE A 619 3.64 -34.21 7.35
N LYS A 620 3.68 -33.36 6.32
CA LYS A 620 2.51 -32.97 5.50
C LYS A 620 2.00 -34.05 4.56
N HIS A 621 2.88 -34.90 4.05
CA HIS A 621 2.53 -35.91 3.06
C HIS A 621 2.72 -37.33 3.59
N GLY A 622 3.63 -37.52 4.56
CA GLY A 622 3.80 -38.79 5.23
C GLY A 622 2.83 -38.95 6.41
N ILE A 623 3.09 -38.20 7.48
CA ILE A 623 2.46 -38.44 8.78
C ILE A 623 0.97 -38.06 8.79
N SER A 624 0.59 -36.91 8.21
CA SER A 624 -0.82 -36.50 8.24
C SER A 624 -1.75 -37.38 7.41
N GLN A 625 -1.21 -38.20 6.50
CA GLN A 625 -1.98 -39.14 5.69
C GLN A 625 -2.02 -40.56 6.29
N ASN A 626 -1.21 -40.83 7.30
CA ASN A 626 -1.14 -42.13 7.96
C ASN A 626 -2.11 -42.18 9.15
N ILE A 627 -2.83 -43.29 9.30
CA ILE A 627 -3.78 -43.52 10.41
C ILE A 627 -3.03 -44.04 11.65
N GLY A 628 -1.86 -44.66 11.46
CA GLY A 628 -1.02 -45.22 12.53
C GLY A 628 -0.07 -44.22 13.21
N GLN A 629 0.88 -44.78 13.97
CA GLN A 629 2.00 -44.04 14.55
C GLN A 629 2.93 -43.56 13.43
N GLY A 630 3.17 -42.25 13.38
CA GLY A 630 4.11 -41.62 12.50
C GLY A 630 5.53 -41.67 13.05
N VAL A 631 6.47 -42.12 12.22
CA VAL A 631 7.89 -42.19 12.57
C VAL A 631 8.67 -41.33 11.60
N ILE A 632 9.49 -40.43 12.13
CA ILE A 632 10.47 -39.66 11.34
C ILE A 632 11.87 -39.97 11.86
N LYS A 633 12.76 -40.39 10.97
CA LYS A 633 14.16 -40.63 11.31
C LYS A 633 15.06 -39.72 10.47
N ILE A 634 15.88 -38.93 11.13
CA ILE A 634 16.85 -38.05 10.49
C ILE A 634 18.24 -38.59 10.84
N CYS A 635 19.02 -38.92 9.81
CA CYS A 635 20.40 -39.39 9.97
C CYS A 635 21.36 -38.46 9.22
N ILE A 636 22.46 -38.11 9.87
CA ILE A 636 23.56 -37.36 9.28
C ILE A 636 24.85 -38.14 9.51
N ALA A 637 25.47 -38.59 8.43
CA ALA A 637 26.68 -39.39 8.47
C ALA A 637 27.66 -38.94 7.38
N LYS A 638 28.94 -39.29 7.55
CA LYS A 638 29.98 -39.06 6.56
C LYS A 638 30.45 -40.39 5.99
N GLU A 639 30.20 -40.61 4.70
CA GLU A 639 30.68 -41.77 3.96
C GLU A 639 31.88 -41.33 3.10
N SER A 640 33.11 -41.63 3.53
CA SER A 640 34.35 -41.15 2.90
C SER A 640 34.42 -39.61 2.80
N ASP A 641 34.35 -39.03 1.60
CA ASP A 641 34.34 -37.57 1.37
C ASP A 641 32.94 -37.01 1.12
N VAL A 642 31.88 -37.77 1.42
CA VAL A 642 30.50 -37.36 1.14
C VAL A 642 29.72 -37.24 2.45
N LEU A 643 29.20 -36.05 2.70
CA LEU A 643 28.18 -35.81 3.72
C LEU A 643 26.86 -36.36 3.22
N LYS A 644 26.23 -37.24 3.98
CA LYS A 644 24.93 -37.81 3.70
C LYS A 644 23.93 -37.34 4.75
N LEU A 645 22.90 -36.64 4.28
CA LEU A 645 21.77 -36.15 5.08
C LEU A 645 20.53 -36.92 4.63
N SER A 646 19.93 -37.74 5.47
CA SER A 646 18.75 -38.54 5.12
C SER A 646 17.59 -38.27 6.06
N VAL A 647 16.40 -38.11 5.49
CA VAL A 647 15.13 -38.02 6.22
C VAL A 647 14.21 -39.14 5.75
N HIS A 648 13.87 -40.02 6.67
CA HIS A 648 12.95 -41.14 6.49
C HIS A 648 11.62 -40.86 7.16
N ASP A 649 10.52 -41.26 6.51
CA ASP A 649 9.19 -41.33 7.12
C ASP A 649 8.47 -42.63 6.75
N ASN A 650 7.55 -43.08 7.62
CA ASN A 650 6.76 -44.29 7.41
C ASN A 650 5.39 -44.03 6.73
N GLY A 651 5.24 -42.93 6.03
CA GLY A 651 4.04 -42.60 5.25
C GLY A 651 3.99 -43.29 3.88
N PRO A 652 2.97 -42.99 3.06
CA PRO A 652 2.83 -43.58 1.73
C PRO A 652 4.03 -43.25 0.82
N ALA A 653 4.39 -44.19 -0.05
CA ALA A 653 5.48 -44.03 -1.02
C ALA A 653 5.29 -42.79 -1.92
N PHE A 654 6.40 -42.21 -2.39
CA PHE A 654 6.33 -41.13 -3.36
C PHE A 654 5.75 -41.64 -4.69
N PRO A 655 4.89 -40.87 -5.38
CA PRO A 655 4.34 -41.28 -6.68
C PRO A 655 5.42 -41.41 -7.76
N ASP A 656 5.24 -42.32 -8.72
CA ASP A 656 6.18 -42.60 -9.82
C ASP A 656 6.50 -41.37 -10.67
N THR A 657 5.56 -40.43 -10.75
CA THR A 657 5.76 -39.11 -11.35
C THR A 657 5.74 -38.05 -10.25
N LEU A 658 6.93 -37.67 -9.82
CA LEU A 658 7.11 -36.64 -8.81
C LEU A 658 6.78 -35.25 -9.40
N ILE A 659 5.53 -34.81 -9.26
CA ILE A 659 5.19 -33.39 -9.41
C ILE A 659 5.76 -32.70 -8.17
N SER A 660 7.06 -32.39 -8.19
CA SER A 660 7.76 -31.77 -7.06
C SER A 660 7.03 -30.52 -6.62
N GLY A 661 6.48 -30.52 -5.41
CA GLY A 661 6.01 -29.30 -4.77
C GLY A 661 7.15 -28.27 -4.68
N TYR A 662 6.79 -26.99 -4.50
CA TYR A 662 7.75 -25.88 -4.46
C TYR A 662 8.95 -26.09 -3.50
N GLY A 663 8.78 -26.88 -2.42
CA GLY A 663 9.82 -27.13 -1.40
C GLY A 663 10.99 -28.01 -1.84
N LEU A 664 10.75 -29.22 -2.36
CA LEU A 664 11.83 -30.14 -2.78
C LEU A 664 12.56 -29.63 -4.03
N LYS A 665 11.83 -29.00 -4.94
CA LYS A 665 12.42 -28.34 -6.12
C LYS A 665 13.34 -27.19 -5.72
N SER A 666 12.94 -26.37 -4.75
CA SER A 666 13.77 -25.29 -4.24
C SER A 666 15.07 -25.79 -3.60
N ILE A 667 15.06 -26.97 -2.96
CA ILE A 667 16.28 -27.61 -2.46
C ILE A 667 17.19 -28.05 -3.61
N GLN A 668 16.64 -28.71 -4.64
CA GLN A 668 17.41 -29.11 -5.82
C GLN A 668 18.06 -27.91 -6.52
N ASP A 669 17.28 -26.84 -6.74
CA ASP A 669 17.78 -25.60 -7.37
C ASP A 669 18.86 -24.94 -6.49
N LYS A 670 18.70 -24.93 -5.17
CA LYS A 670 19.68 -24.40 -4.21
C LYS A 670 20.97 -25.22 -4.20
N LEU A 671 20.88 -26.55 -4.19
CA LEU A 671 22.05 -27.44 -4.24
C LEU A 671 22.81 -27.26 -5.55
N ARG A 672 22.10 -27.17 -6.68
CA ARG A 672 22.71 -26.92 -7.98
C ARG A 672 23.43 -25.57 -8.06
N LEU A 673 22.86 -24.52 -7.46
CA LEU A 673 23.45 -23.18 -7.47
C LEU A 673 24.69 -23.05 -6.55
N LEU A 674 24.73 -23.78 -5.44
CA LEU A 674 25.81 -23.67 -4.44
C LEU A 674 26.92 -24.71 -4.61
N TYR A 675 26.61 -25.87 -5.18
CA TYR A 675 27.55 -27.00 -5.27
C TYR A 675 27.72 -27.56 -6.69
N ASP A 676 27.00 -27.04 -7.70
CA ASP A 676 26.96 -27.60 -9.06
C ASP A 676 26.76 -29.13 -9.02
N ASP A 677 27.64 -29.91 -9.67
CA ASP A 677 27.58 -31.38 -9.73
C ASP A 677 28.16 -32.07 -8.47
N LYS A 678 28.54 -31.31 -7.43
CA LYS A 678 29.12 -31.84 -6.18
C LYS A 678 28.07 -32.14 -5.10
N ALA A 679 26.79 -31.90 -5.38
CA ALA A 679 25.69 -32.31 -4.53
C ALA A 679 24.55 -32.93 -5.34
N GLU A 680 23.93 -33.98 -4.80
CA GLU A 680 22.78 -34.63 -5.39
C GLU A 680 21.67 -34.84 -4.35
N MET A 681 20.41 -34.75 -4.79
CA MET A 681 19.24 -35.11 -3.98
C MET A 681 18.56 -36.33 -4.60
N ILE A 682 18.47 -37.40 -3.83
CA ILE A 682 17.90 -38.69 -4.23
C ILE A 682 16.61 -38.91 -3.45
N ILE A 683 15.58 -39.41 -4.13
CA ILE A 683 14.32 -39.82 -3.53
C ILE A 683 14.19 -41.32 -3.75
N GLU A 684 14.05 -42.08 -2.66
CA GLU A 684 14.00 -43.54 -2.71
C GLU A 684 12.69 -44.08 -2.12
N ASN A 685 12.11 -45.08 -2.80
CA ASN A 685 10.93 -45.84 -2.36
C ASN A 685 11.24 -47.34 -2.14
N ALA A 686 12.49 -47.79 -2.32
CA ALA A 686 12.82 -49.20 -2.56
C ALA A 686 12.65 -50.13 -1.33
N LEU A 687 13.30 -49.81 -0.21
CA LEU A 687 13.23 -50.59 1.05
C LEU A 687 12.71 -49.73 2.22
N TYR A 688 13.03 -48.44 2.20
CA TYR A 688 12.53 -47.42 3.12
C TYR A 688 12.22 -46.16 2.32
N LYS A 689 11.12 -45.47 2.62
CA LYS A 689 10.79 -44.18 2.02
C LYS A 689 11.71 -43.10 2.61
N GLN A 690 12.60 -42.54 1.80
CA GLN A 690 13.52 -41.52 2.29
C GLN A 690 13.92 -40.51 1.22
N VAL A 691 14.27 -39.31 1.68
CA VAL A 691 14.94 -38.28 0.87
C VAL A 691 16.37 -38.17 1.38
N ILE A 692 17.34 -38.27 0.46
CA ILE A 692 18.77 -38.25 0.76
C ILE A 692 19.39 -37.07 0.02
N ILE A 693 20.13 -36.23 0.73
CA ILE A 693 21.06 -35.26 0.13
C ILE A 693 22.47 -35.80 0.34
N LYS A 694 23.26 -35.84 -0.73
CA LYS A 694 24.69 -36.12 -0.67
C LYS A 694 25.46 -34.86 -1.09
N ILE A 695 26.42 -34.43 -0.28
CA ILE A 695 27.27 -33.27 -0.56
C ILE A 695 28.74 -33.71 -0.45
N LYS A 696 29.54 -33.51 -1.49
CA LYS A 696 30.97 -33.80 -1.44
C LYS A 696 31.70 -32.74 -0.61
N ILE A 697 32.24 -33.11 0.55
CA ILE A 697 33.01 -32.22 1.41
C ILE A 697 34.42 -32.08 0.80
N GLN A 698 34.83 -30.86 0.47
CA GLN A 698 36.25 -30.59 0.21
C GLN A 698 36.97 -30.49 1.55
N ASN A 699 37.93 -31.37 1.83
CA ASN A 699 38.82 -31.20 2.98
C ASN A 699 39.48 -29.81 2.87
N SER A 700 39.11 -28.91 3.78
CA SER A 700 39.82 -27.65 4.00
C SER A 700 41.17 -27.95 4.65
N ALA A 701 42.09 -28.50 3.86
CA ALA A 701 43.51 -28.47 4.13
C ALA A 701 44.11 -27.34 3.28
N LYS A 702 44.06 -26.11 3.80
CA LYS A 702 45.15 -25.13 3.73
C LYS A 702 44.81 -23.86 4.50
N ASN A 703 45.52 -23.70 5.62
CA ASN A 703 45.96 -22.43 6.14
C ASN A 703 46.65 -21.59 5.06
N ASP A 704 46.67 -20.28 5.32
CA ASP A 704 47.58 -19.26 4.80
C ASP A 704 47.42 -18.85 3.32
N ILE A 705 46.96 -17.61 3.10
CA ILE A 705 47.81 -16.45 2.70
C ILE A 705 46.90 -15.25 2.34
N ASN A 706 47.12 -14.15 3.08
CA ASN A 706 46.79 -12.73 2.87
C ASN A 706 45.35 -12.23 2.95
#